data_AF-A0A847NTK0-F1
#
_entry.id   AF-A0A847NTK0-F1
#
_cell.length_a   1.000
_cell.length_b   1.000
_cell.length_c   1.000
_cell.angle_alpha   90.00
_cell.angle_beta   90.00
_cell.angle_gamma   90.00
#
_symmetry.space_group_name_H-M   'P 1'
#
loop_
_entity.id
_entity.type
_entity.pdbx_description
1 polymer ?
#
loop_
_entity_poly.entity_id
_entity_poly.type
_entity_poly.pdbx_seq_one_letter_code
_entity_poly.pdbx_strand_id
1 'polypeptide(L)'
;TSAFDGNESHVYNFRMWLNADNEDIWEDETITNQNITVKLSIVGVVQKKQTLEDKILAQGGGKSIINAKGNPDFSNIATAEDTGLYATSDEYGISYYYRGLKTELNNNLIWGGFQWKIVRINGDGSIRLIYNGTEADFNQKGIVNDIGINTQINGTFAWNSTYNNDAKYLGYMYGGENGVSSTSREEAIRNETPSNIKNTLENWYENNILGKPFENLVVDNLFCNNRKLARGPGYGIEFTDYNSREYIVNRKSPTLKCEDKNDRFSLNNTIGNGKQTYPIGLITADELAMAGLVFYNEDGNTNNYLYNNSYYLSFTPSCVFENKGYMVVVSNLGYLANDEVNNPYYRVRPVISIRGDIEVIGDGSATNPFRVDNINLKDKILADEGGPAVIEAKGNPNFSNISSSSDSGLYAANDNYGKSYYFRGNKNLVKNNLLFAGYQWKIVRINGNGSIRLVYNGDEYDFDTNGTMNDIGLSTQIWNAAWNLTNYNDAKYVGFMYGGTNGNASTKRNGTDSNSATYNESSSYVKSTLELWYDNNFSYTSYETLIVDNLFCNDRRIESEIGGSPTGPGYGNTGLNTFYAARYRLYTNKTPSLQCVKNDSFTQNNNSGNGNLTYPIGLLTADEMAFAGIVYNINNTSNYLYTNQNYWSLSPSIMSEAGYARLYYLSNQGALLNVSVDTQYGVRPVISIRGDVRFTGTGTLTDPYRVL
;
A
#
# COMPACT_ATOMS: atom_id res chain seq x y z
N THR A 1 -3.13 -13.12 32.57
CA THR A 1 -3.84 -14.24 31.90
C THR A 1 -5.19 -13.74 31.42
N SER A 2 -5.23 -13.16 30.22
CA SER A 2 -6.49 -12.84 29.52
C SER A 2 -6.80 -13.98 28.55
N ALA A 3 -8.06 -14.43 28.58
CA ALA A 3 -8.55 -15.59 27.85
C ALA A 3 -8.67 -15.32 26.34
N PHE A 4 -8.47 -16.39 25.56
CA PHE A 4 -8.88 -16.50 24.16
C PHE A 4 -10.39 -16.23 24.05
N ASP A 5 -10.80 -15.51 23.00
CA ASP A 5 -12.22 -15.30 22.71
C ASP A 5 -12.86 -16.63 22.28
N GLY A 6 -14.05 -16.94 22.82
CA GLY A 6 -14.62 -18.30 22.86
C GLY A 6 -15.04 -18.90 21.51
N ASN A 7 -14.75 -18.25 20.38
CA ASN A 7 -15.23 -18.63 19.05
C ASN A 7 -14.13 -18.81 17.99
N GLU A 8 -12.84 -18.63 18.30
CA GLU A 8 -11.76 -18.88 17.35
C GLU A 8 -11.13 -20.27 17.59
N SER A 9 -11.34 -21.18 16.63
CA SER A 9 -10.69 -22.48 16.60
C SER A 9 -9.46 -22.40 15.68
N HIS A 10 -8.26 -22.58 16.24
CA HIS A 10 -7.03 -22.75 15.46
C HIS A 10 -6.50 -24.18 15.63
N VAL A 11 -6.26 -24.86 14.51
CA VAL A 11 -5.66 -26.19 14.47
C VAL A 11 -4.17 -26.04 14.24
N TYR A 12 -3.37 -26.45 15.21
CA TYR A 12 -1.92 -26.56 15.07
C TYR A 12 -1.57 -28.02 14.82
N ASN A 13 -0.95 -28.31 13.67
CA ASN A 13 -0.41 -29.63 13.36
C ASN A 13 1.05 -29.67 13.79
N PHE A 14 1.35 -30.39 14.87
CA PHE A 14 2.72 -30.64 15.30
C PHE A 14 3.22 -31.95 14.69
N ARG A 15 4.41 -31.92 14.09
CA ARG A 15 5.17 -33.11 13.73
C ARG A 15 6.52 -33.06 14.45
N MET A 16 6.75 -34.04 15.32
CA MET A 16 8.02 -34.19 16.02
C MET A 16 8.87 -35.22 15.28
N TRP A 17 10.08 -34.84 14.89
CA TRP A 17 11.07 -35.75 14.33
C TRP A 17 12.15 -36.00 15.37
N LEU A 18 12.44 -37.27 15.64
CA LEU A 18 13.63 -37.68 16.37
C LEU A 18 14.64 -38.09 15.31
N ASN A 19 15.73 -37.34 15.18
CA ASN A 19 16.80 -37.63 14.23
C ASN A 19 17.67 -38.76 14.80
N ALA A 20 17.77 -39.88 14.07
CA ALA A 20 18.57 -41.03 14.46
C ALA A 20 20.06 -40.90 14.11
N ASP A 21 20.45 -39.86 13.35
CA ASP A 21 21.80 -39.72 12.79
C ASP A 21 22.75 -38.87 13.66
N ASN A 22 22.42 -38.64 14.93
CA ASN A 22 23.23 -37.86 15.86
C ASN A 22 23.84 -38.80 16.92
N GLU A 23 25.07 -39.26 16.67
CA GLU A 23 25.77 -40.27 17.48
C GLU A 23 26.13 -39.81 18.91
N ASP A 24 26.03 -38.51 19.23
CA ASP A 24 26.57 -37.94 20.48
C ASP A 24 25.58 -37.79 21.65
N ILE A 25 24.35 -38.35 21.58
CA ILE A 25 23.37 -38.12 22.66
C ILE A 25 22.55 -39.35 23.11
N TRP A 26 22.89 -40.58 22.71
CA TRP A 26 22.18 -41.75 23.22
C TRP A 26 23.14 -42.92 23.49
N GLU A 27 23.11 -43.43 24.72
CA GLU A 27 23.40 -44.85 24.91
C GLU A 27 22.27 -45.62 24.20
N ASP A 28 22.59 -46.69 23.47
CA ASP A 28 21.67 -47.58 22.77
C ASP A 28 20.64 -48.21 23.73
N GLU A 29 19.64 -47.46 24.17
CA GLU A 29 18.47 -47.99 24.88
C GLU A 29 17.24 -47.91 23.98
N THR A 30 16.76 -49.10 23.58
CA THR A 30 15.45 -49.25 22.95
C THR A 30 14.36 -48.98 23.99
N ILE A 31 13.74 -47.79 23.98
CA ILE A 31 12.62 -47.49 24.87
C ILE A 31 11.33 -48.15 24.35
N THR A 32 11.09 -49.40 24.72
CA THR A 32 9.80 -50.10 24.53
C THR A 32 8.94 -50.01 25.79
N ASN A 33 7.64 -49.75 25.63
CA ASN A 33 6.63 -49.74 26.70
C ASN A 33 6.79 -48.67 27.80
N GLN A 34 7.40 -47.52 27.51
CA GLN A 34 7.40 -46.38 28.43
C GLN A 34 6.54 -45.22 27.91
N ASN A 35 5.91 -44.51 28.84
CA ASN A 35 5.16 -43.29 28.54
C ASN A 35 6.13 -42.10 28.47
N ILE A 36 6.36 -41.58 27.28
CA ILE A 36 7.06 -40.31 27.09
C ILE A 36 6.05 -39.18 27.33
N THR A 37 6.29 -38.35 28.35
CA THR A 37 5.46 -37.17 28.62
C THR A 37 6.17 -35.92 28.12
N VAL A 38 5.68 -35.35 27.02
CA VAL A 38 6.17 -34.06 26.50
C VAL A 38 5.28 -32.94 27.03
N LYS A 39 5.84 -32.01 27.80
CA LYS A 39 5.12 -30.81 28.24
C LYS A 39 5.40 -29.68 27.25
N LEU A 40 4.48 -29.47 26.31
CA LEU A 40 4.51 -28.31 25.42
C LEU A 40 3.83 -27.11 26.10
N SER A 41 4.49 -25.97 26.14
CA SER A 41 3.89 -24.70 26.58
C SER A 41 3.90 -23.72 25.42
N ILE A 42 2.74 -23.47 24.83
CA ILE A 42 2.56 -22.42 23.82
C ILE A 42 2.17 -21.14 24.56
N VAL A 43 3.12 -20.23 24.71
CA VAL A 43 2.84 -18.87 25.21
C VAL A 43 2.78 -17.95 24.00
N GLY A 44 1.61 -17.86 23.39
CA GLY A 44 1.32 -16.90 22.33
C GLY A 44 0.48 -15.76 22.88
N VAL A 45 0.82 -14.51 22.54
CA VAL A 45 -0.11 -13.38 22.67
C VAL A 45 -0.91 -13.36 21.38
N VAL A 46 -2.23 -13.55 21.46
CA VAL A 46 -3.12 -13.24 20.34
C VAL A 46 -3.09 -11.71 20.18
N GLN A 47 -2.32 -11.22 19.22
CA GLN A 47 -2.47 -9.85 18.78
C GLN A 47 -3.75 -9.79 17.94
N LYS A 48 -4.87 -9.48 18.60
CA LYS A 48 -6.05 -9.01 17.86
C LYS A 48 -5.60 -7.80 17.07
N LYS A 49 -5.75 -7.85 15.74
CA LYS A 49 -5.47 -6.71 14.87
C LYS A 49 -6.27 -5.51 15.39
N GLN A 50 -5.57 -4.49 15.87
CA GLN A 50 -6.21 -3.32 16.47
C GLN A 50 -6.62 -2.34 15.38
N THR A 51 -7.89 -1.96 15.39
CA THR A 51 -8.41 -0.89 14.52
C THR A 51 -7.86 0.48 14.96
N LEU A 52 -8.00 1.49 14.11
CA LEU A 52 -7.67 2.87 14.46
C LEU A 52 -8.46 3.32 15.69
N GLU A 53 -9.75 2.99 15.77
CA GLU A 53 -10.57 3.25 16.96
C GLU A 53 -9.96 2.60 18.22
N ASP A 54 -9.61 1.31 18.15
CA ASP A 54 -9.03 0.59 19.28
C ASP A 54 -7.72 1.22 19.76
N LYS A 55 -6.83 1.59 18.83
CA LYS A 55 -5.55 2.22 19.16
C LYS A 55 -5.73 3.59 19.81
N ILE A 56 -6.63 4.42 19.29
CA ILE A 56 -6.94 5.74 19.88
C ILE A 56 -7.46 5.55 21.31
N LEU A 57 -8.46 4.68 21.51
CA LEU A 57 -9.05 4.45 22.83
C LEU A 57 -8.04 3.90 23.84
N ALA A 58 -7.12 3.04 23.39
CA ALA A 58 -6.05 2.51 24.21
C ALA A 58 -5.12 3.60 24.75
N GLN A 59 -4.87 4.68 24.00
CA GLN A 59 -4.09 5.83 24.48
C GLN A 59 -4.73 6.51 25.70
N GLY A 60 -6.07 6.47 25.81
CA GLY A 60 -6.81 7.00 26.96
C GLY A 60 -7.04 5.98 28.08
N GLY A 61 -6.45 4.78 28.00
CA GLY A 61 -6.69 3.69 28.96
C GLY A 61 -7.99 2.91 28.72
N GLY A 62 -8.63 3.09 27.56
CA GLY A 62 -9.87 2.42 27.17
C GLY A 62 -11.15 3.16 27.60
N LYS A 63 -12.27 2.78 26.97
CA LYS A 63 -13.58 3.48 27.12
C LYS A 63 -13.99 3.68 28.59
N SER A 64 -13.75 2.69 29.46
CA SER A 64 -14.13 2.78 30.88
C SER A 64 -13.39 3.89 31.64
N ILE A 65 -12.08 4.04 31.39
CA ILE A 65 -11.27 5.08 32.06
C ILE A 65 -11.66 6.46 31.52
N ILE A 66 -11.78 6.59 30.20
CA ILE A 66 -12.15 7.85 29.56
C ILE A 66 -13.53 8.32 30.04
N ASN A 67 -14.52 7.44 30.09
CA ASN A 67 -15.87 7.76 30.55
C ASN A 67 -15.92 8.20 32.03
N ALA A 68 -14.98 7.72 32.85
CA ALA A 68 -14.92 8.06 34.28
C ALA A 68 -14.17 9.38 34.57
N LYS A 69 -13.43 9.94 33.60
CA LYS A 69 -12.56 11.11 33.79
C LYS A 69 -13.32 12.40 34.11
N GLY A 70 -14.61 12.48 33.76
CA GLY A 70 -15.42 13.69 33.88
C GLY A 70 -15.02 14.77 32.87
N ASN A 71 -15.72 15.90 32.87
CA ASN A 71 -15.43 17.00 31.95
C ASN A 71 -14.30 17.91 32.50
N PRO A 72 -13.37 18.37 31.66
CA PRO A 72 -12.39 19.37 32.04
C PRO A 72 -13.04 20.76 32.17
N ASP A 73 -12.32 21.71 32.77
CA ASP A 73 -12.76 23.10 32.83
C ASP A 73 -12.48 23.81 31.49
N PHE A 74 -13.55 24.07 30.73
CA PHE A 74 -13.47 24.74 29.43
C PHE A 74 -13.28 26.26 29.53
N SER A 75 -13.22 26.82 30.74
CA SER A 75 -12.88 28.23 30.97
C SER A 75 -11.39 28.49 30.81
N ASN A 76 -10.57 27.43 30.97
CA ASN A 76 -9.11 27.50 30.97
C ASN A 76 -8.51 26.82 29.73
N ILE A 77 -7.33 27.30 29.35
CA ILE A 77 -6.52 26.63 28.33
C ILE A 77 -6.12 25.25 28.85
N ALA A 78 -5.96 24.29 27.94
CA ALA A 78 -5.48 22.97 28.34
C ALA A 78 -4.03 23.02 28.83
N THR A 79 -3.72 22.20 29.82
CA THR A 79 -2.43 22.01 30.48
C THR A 79 -1.98 20.56 30.32
N ALA A 80 -0.78 20.22 30.80
CA ALA A 80 -0.34 18.82 30.84
C ALA A 80 -1.27 17.93 31.69
N GLU A 81 -1.80 18.47 32.79
CA GLU A 81 -2.65 17.72 33.74
C GLU A 81 -4.00 17.32 33.14
N ASP A 82 -4.54 18.12 32.22
CA ASP A 82 -5.82 17.85 31.54
C ASP A 82 -5.64 17.45 30.07
N THR A 83 -4.43 17.10 29.65
CA THR A 83 -4.16 16.54 28.32
C THR A 83 -4.63 15.07 28.24
N GLY A 84 -5.24 14.70 27.12
CA GLY A 84 -5.65 13.32 26.80
C GLY A 84 -7.03 13.22 26.16
N LEU A 85 -7.63 12.04 26.27
CA LEU A 85 -8.97 11.72 25.74
C LEU A 85 -10.07 11.94 26.79
N TYR A 86 -11.20 12.45 26.32
CA TYR A 86 -12.41 12.72 27.10
C TYR A 86 -13.64 12.24 26.33
N ALA A 87 -14.76 12.01 27.04
CA ALA A 87 -16.00 11.53 26.43
C ALA A 87 -17.14 12.54 26.57
N THR A 88 -17.96 12.67 25.53
CA THR A 88 -19.23 13.42 25.56
C THR A 88 -20.18 12.88 24.48
N SER A 89 -21.45 13.25 24.51
CA SER A 89 -22.43 12.77 23.52
C SER A 89 -22.52 13.67 22.29
N ASP A 90 -22.57 13.08 21.10
CA ASP A 90 -22.94 13.73 19.83
C ASP A 90 -24.26 13.15 19.27
N GLU A 91 -24.69 13.54 18.07
CA GLU A 91 -25.92 13.05 17.43
C GLU A 91 -26.03 11.52 17.31
N TYR A 92 -24.90 10.81 17.31
CA TYR A 92 -24.83 9.39 17.03
C TYR A 92 -24.68 8.54 18.29
N GLY A 93 -24.06 9.08 19.35
CA GLY A 93 -23.76 8.34 20.57
C GLY A 93 -22.70 9.01 21.42
N ILE A 94 -21.87 8.19 22.08
CA ILE A 94 -20.72 8.68 22.86
C ILE A 94 -19.54 8.89 21.92
N SER A 95 -19.07 10.12 21.84
CA SER A 95 -17.82 10.52 21.18
C SER A 95 -16.66 10.55 22.16
N TYR A 96 -15.46 10.38 21.63
CA TYR A 96 -14.19 10.48 22.35
C TYR A 96 -13.29 11.51 21.70
N TYR A 97 -13.01 12.63 22.36
CA TYR A 97 -12.28 13.77 21.78
C TYR A 97 -10.94 14.02 22.46
N TYR A 98 -9.98 14.51 21.69
CA TYR A 98 -8.68 14.91 22.20
C TYR A 98 -8.71 16.34 22.74
N ARG A 99 -8.10 16.52 23.92
CA ARG A 99 -7.79 17.81 24.54
C ARG A 99 -6.30 17.85 24.89
N GLY A 100 -5.65 19.01 24.69
CA GLY A 100 -4.36 19.24 25.31
C GLY A 100 -3.20 19.65 24.40
N LEU A 101 -2.01 19.44 24.97
CA LEU A 101 -0.74 19.87 24.42
C LEU A 101 -0.29 18.95 23.28
N LYS A 102 0.19 19.54 22.20
CA LYS A 102 0.66 18.83 21.01
C LYS A 102 1.82 17.85 21.29
N THR A 103 2.63 18.12 22.31
CA THR A 103 3.81 17.34 22.69
C THR A 103 3.48 16.08 23.48
N GLU A 104 2.25 15.99 24.00
CA GLU A 104 1.79 14.91 24.86
C GLU A 104 0.70 14.05 24.19
N LEU A 105 0.26 14.44 22.98
CA LEU A 105 -0.78 13.75 22.24
C LEU A 105 -0.22 12.98 21.04
N ASN A 106 -0.70 11.74 20.91
CA ASN A 106 -0.41 10.86 19.78
C ASN A 106 -1.60 10.80 18.82
N ASN A 107 -2.02 11.95 18.30
CA ASN A 107 -3.23 12.09 17.50
C ASN A 107 -2.96 12.44 16.02
N ASN A 108 -1.89 11.88 15.45
CA ASN A 108 -1.49 12.15 14.06
C ASN A 108 -1.79 10.95 13.16
N LEU A 109 -2.27 11.23 11.94
CA LEU A 109 -2.58 10.23 10.93
C LEU A 109 -2.03 10.67 9.57
N ILE A 110 -1.44 9.73 8.84
CA ILE A 110 -1.12 9.88 7.42
C ILE A 110 -2.07 8.98 6.63
N TRP A 111 -2.85 9.59 5.75
CA TRP A 111 -3.87 8.91 4.96
C TRP A 111 -4.19 9.71 3.69
N GLY A 112 -4.34 9.01 2.57
CA GLY A 112 -4.74 9.59 1.29
C GLY A 112 -3.70 10.54 0.67
N GLY A 113 -2.42 10.41 1.01
CA GLY A 113 -1.37 11.36 0.59
C GLY A 113 -1.31 12.64 1.42
N PHE A 114 -2.02 12.69 2.56
CA PHE A 114 -2.11 13.86 3.43
C PHE A 114 -1.77 13.54 4.89
N GLN A 115 -1.40 14.57 5.63
CA GLN A 115 -1.28 14.57 7.09
C GLN A 115 -2.57 15.10 7.70
N TRP A 116 -3.00 14.46 8.78
CA TRP A 116 -4.21 14.78 9.51
C TRP A 116 -3.95 14.84 11.01
N LYS A 117 -4.61 15.76 11.70
CA LYS A 117 -4.81 15.66 13.15
C LYS A 117 -6.15 14.98 13.41
N ILE A 118 -6.16 14.03 14.33
CA ILE A 118 -7.37 13.39 14.81
C ILE A 118 -7.99 14.29 15.87
N VAL A 119 -9.24 14.69 15.64
CA VAL A 119 -10.00 15.56 16.54
C VAL A 119 -10.78 14.71 17.54
N ARG A 120 -11.51 13.71 17.04
CA ARG A 120 -12.35 12.81 17.85
C ARG A 120 -12.71 11.51 17.13
N ILE A 121 -13.12 10.53 17.91
CA ILE A 121 -14.00 9.42 17.49
C ILE A 121 -15.44 9.92 17.67
N ASN A 122 -16.23 9.87 16.61
CA ASN A 122 -17.66 10.19 16.61
C ASN A 122 -18.48 9.08 17.28
N GLY A 123 -19.73 9.37 17.66
CA GLY A 123 -20.60 8.39 18.32
C GLY A 123 -20.94 7.15 17.47
N ASP A 124 -20.77 7.23 16.15
CA ASP A 124 -20.92 6.12 15.20
C ASP A 124 -19.63 5.32 14.96
N GLY A 125 -18.54 5.64 15.68
CA GLY A 125 -17.22 5.01 15.54
C GLY A 125 -16.35 5.59 14.41
N SER A 126 -16.85 6.54 13.61
CA SER A 126 -16.03 7.21 12.60
C SER A 126 -15.02 8.19 13.22
N ILE A 127 -13.89 8.42 12.55
CA ILE A 127 -12.79 9.25 13.05
C ILE A 127 -12.86 10.61 12.35
N ARG A 128 -13.02 11.69 13.11
CA ARG A 128 -13.03 13.07 12.62
C ARG A 128 -11.61 13.62 12.53
N LEU A 129 -11.25 14.09 11.34
CA LEU A 129 -9.90 14.51 10.97
C LEU A 129 -9.92 15.97 10.51
N ILE A 130 -8.89 16.72 10.89
CA ILE A 130 -8.61 18.06 10.34
C ILE A 130 -7.29 18.04 9.57
N TYR A 131 -7.32 18.61 8.37
CA TYR A 131 -6.17 18.69 7.48
C TYR A 131 -4.96 19.35 8.15
N ASN A 132 -3.78 18.80 7.88
CA ASN A 132 -2.51 19.25 8.47
C ASN A 132 -1.33 19.20 7.48
N GLY A 133 -1.59 19.13 6.18
CA GLY A 133 -0.59 19.19 5.11
C GLY A 133 -0.47 17.93 4.29
N THR A 134 0.59 17.84 3.50
CA THR A 134 0.80 16.72 2.56
C THR A 134 1.69 15.64 3.16
N GLU A 135 1.50 14.38 2.77
CA GLU A 135 2.40 13.29 3.16
C GLU A 135 3.83 13.52 2.63
N ALA A 136 3.98 14.21 1.49
CA ALA A 136 5.28 14.59 0.95
C ALA A 136 6.09 15.45 1.95
N ASP A 137 5.44 16.38 2.65
CA ASP A 137 6.10 17.19 3.69
C ASP A 137 6.61 16.30 4.85
N PHE A 138 5.87 15.26 5.24
CA PHE A 138 6.29 14.32 6.29
C PHE A 138 7.48 13.50 5.80
N ASN A 139 7.39 12.95 4.59
CA ASN A 139 8.46 12.12 4.02
C ASN A 139 9.78 12.90 3.88
N GLN A 140 9.71 14.22 3.69
CA GLN A 140 10.89 15.08 3.67
C GLN A 140 11.46 15.34 5.08
N LYS A 141 10.61 15.58 6.08
CA LYS A 141 11.02 16.05 7.42
C LYS A 141 11.20 14.93 8.45
N GLY A 142 10.57 13.77 8.24
CA GLY A 142 10.46 12.68 9.20
C GLY A 142 9.56 12.98 10.41
N ILE A 143 8.82 14.10 10.39
CA ILE A 143 7.95 14.53 11.48
C ILE A 143 6.72 15.27 10.92
N VAL A 144 5.57 15.08 11.56
CA VAL A 144 4.31 15.72 11.21
C VAL A 144 4.41 17.24 11.37
N ASN A 145 3.80 17.98 10.45
CA ASN A 145 3.78 19.44 10.50
C ASN A 145 3.13 19.92 11.81
N ASP A 146 3.76 20.91 12.42
CA ASP A 146 3.23 21.52 13.64
C ASP A 146 2.55 22.89 13.37
N ILE A 147 3.23 23.76 12.64
CA ILE A 147 2.75 25.12 12.33
C ILE A 147 3.02 25.48 10.87
N GLY A 148 2.44 26.60 10.44
CA GLY A 148 2.78 27.27 9.19
C GLY A 148 1.86 26.94 8.02
N ILE A 149 2.16 27.55 6.86
CA ILE A 149 1.26 27.60 5.72
C ILE A 149 0.95 26.24 5.07
N ASN A 150 1.76 25.21 5.33
CA ASN A 150 1.53 23.87 4.79
C ASN A 150 0.47 23.09 5.60
N THR A 151 0.05 23.57 6.77
CA THR A 151 -0.98 22.90 7.61
C THR A 151 -2.43 23.15 7.15
N GLN A 152 -2.60 23.81 6.01
CA GLN A 152 -3.86 24.35 5.50
C GLN A 152 -3.83 24.35 3.97
N ILE A 153 -4.98 24.52 3.32
CA ILE A 153 -5.03 24.57 1.86
C ILE A 153 -4.38 25.86 1.35
N ASN A 154 -3.79 25.79 0.15
CA ASN A 154 -3.08 26.93 -0.42
C ASN A 154 -4.05 28.10 -0.73
N GLY A 155 -3.65 29.32 -0.37
CA GLY A 155 -4.43 30.54 -0.57
C GLY A 155 -5.01 31.13 0.71
N THR A 156 -5.76 32.22 0.54
CA THR A 156 -6.55 32.86 1.59
C THR A 156 -7.99 33.02 1.13
N PHE A 157 -8.93 32.96 2.07
CA PHE A 157 -10.34 32.81 1.80
C PHE A 157 -11.17 33.70 2.72
N ALA A 158 -12.34 34.10 2.25
CA ALA A 158 -13.41 34.68 3.06
C ALA A 158 -14.53 33.65 3.21
N TRP A 159 -15.29 33.73 4.32
CA TRP A 159 -16.50 32.92 4.48
C TRP A 159 -17.53 33.27 3.40
N ASN A 160 -17.76 34.57 3.19
CA ASN A 160 -18.51 35.14 2.08
C ASN A 160 -17.89 36.46 1.62
N SER A 161 -17.60 36.61 0.33
CA SER A 161 -16.83 37.75 -0.20
C SER A 161 -17.66 38.98 -0.60
N THR A 162 -19.00 38.87 -0.66
CA THR A 162 -19.89 39.94 -1.11
C THR A 162 -21.10 40.13 -0.17
N TYR A 163 -21.52 41.40 0.02
CA TYR A 163 -22.75 41.81 0.72
C TYR A 163 -22.97 41.20 2.12
N ASN A 164 -22.00 41.30 3.01
CA ASN A 164 -21.86 40.39 4.13
C ASN A 164 -22.34 40.92 5.51
N ASN A 165 -23.17 41.96 5.51
CA ASN A 165 -23.69 42.60 6.72
C ASN A 165 -24.98 41.94 7.26
N ASP A 166 -25.58 41.04 6.47
CA ASP A 166 -26.81 40.35 6.82
C ASP A 166 -26.54 39.02 7.52
N ALA A 167 -27.35 38.70 8.55
CA ALA A 167 -27.31 37.46 9.31
C ALA A 167 -27.33 36.19 8.46
N LYS A 168 -27.95 36.22 7.27
CA LYS A 168 -27.99 35.06 6.37
C LYS A 168 -26.59 34.59 5.94
N TYR A 169 -25.64 35.51 5.78
CA TYR A 169 -24.30 35.21 5.26
C TYR A 169 -23.36 34.52 6.27
N LEU A 170 -23.79 34.29 7.51
CA LEU A 170 -23.07 33.44 8.46
C LEU A 170 -23.35 31.94 8.22
N GLY A 171 -24.31 31.63 7.36
CA GLY A 171 -24.65 30.27 6.97
C GLY A 171 -23.59 29.62 6.09
N TYR A 172 -23.38 28.31 6.26
CA TYR A 172 -22.62 27.50 5.27
C TYR A 172 -23.34 27.50 3.91
N MET A 173 -24.68 27.54 3.97
CA MET A 173 -25.56 27.96 2.90
C MET A 173 -26.55 29.00 3.44
N TYR A 174 -27.11 29.83 2.56
CA TYR A 174 -28.07 30.88 2.92
C TYR A 174 -29.27 30.88 1.99
N GLY A 175 -30.37 31.50 2.42
CA GLY A 175 -31.57 31.65 1.58
C GLY A 175 -31.73 33.05 1.01
N GLY A 176 -32.64 33.16 0.03
CA GLY A 176 -32.88 34.41 -0.69
C GLY A 176 -31.77 34.75 -1.69
N GLU A 177 -31.99 35.83 -2.45
CA GLU A 177 -31.06 36.25 -3.52
C GLU A 177 -29.77 36.85 -2.94
N ASN A 178 -28.61 36.51 -3.52
CA ASN A 178 -27.34 37.08 -3.09
C ASN A 178 -27.32 38.61 -3.35
N GLY A 179 -26.85 39.38 -2.39
CA GLY A 179 -26.86 40.85 -2.44
C GLY A 179 -28.15 41.52 -1.99
N VAL A 180 -29.23 40.75 -1.76
CA VAL A 180 -30.51 41.28 -1.25
C VAL A 180 -30.62 41.00 0.24
N SER A 181 -30.98 42.00 1.04
CA SER A 181 -31.20 41.80 2.48
C SER A 181 -32.37 40.85 2.73
N SER A 182 -32.18 39.91 3.65
CA SER A 182 -33.24 39.02 4.10
C SER A 182 -34.29 39.80 4.89
N THR A 183 -35.55 39.40 4.71
CA THR A 183 -36.72 40.06 5.31
C THR A 183 -37.35 39.25 6.44
N SER A 184 -36.97 37.98 6.56
CA SER A 184 -37.40 37.11 7.66
C SER A 184 -36.33 36.07 8.01
N ARG A 185 -36.47 35.51 9.20
CA ARG A 185 -35.61 34.44 9.69
C ARG A 185 -35.74 33.18 8.83
N GLU A 186 -36.96 32.83 8.46
CA GLU A 186 -37.27 31.68 7.62
C GLU A 186 -36.55 31.81 6.28
N GLU A 187 -36.57 33.01 5.68
CA GLU A 187 -35.84 33.30 4.44
C GLU A 187 -34.33 33.09 4.62
N ALA A 188 -33.73 33.67 5.66
CA ALA A 188 -32.28 33.67 5.88
C ALA A 188 -31.67 32.26 5.96
N ILE A 189 -32.41 31.29 6.48
CA ILE A 189 -31.91 29.93 6.76
C ILE A 189 -32.25 28.87 5.69
N ARG A 190 -32.91 29.19 4.57
CA ARG A 190 -33.41 28.16 3.62
C ARG A 190 -32.36 27.26 2.94
N ASN A 191 -31.07 27.54 3.10
CA ASN A 191 -29.97 26.74 2.55
C ASN A 191 -30.11 26.50 1.03
N GLU A 192 -30.33 27.58 0.28
CA GLU A 192 -30.54 27.58 -1.17
C GLU A 192 -29.25 27.88 -1.93
N THR A 193 -28.47 28.84 -1.43
CA THR A 193 -27.26 29.35 -2.08
C THR A 193 -26.03 28.95 -1.26
N PRO A 194 -25.00 28.32 -1.89
CA PRO A 194 -23.77 27.99 -1.20
C PRO A 194 -22.94 29.25 -0.86
N SER A 195 -22.28 29.22 0.30
CA SER A 195 -21.27 30.22 0.64
C SER A 195 -19.98 30.06 -0.19
N ASN A 196 -19.13 31.10 -0.21
CA ASN A 196 -17.82 31.00 -0.87
C ASN A 196 -16.94 29.89 -0.26
N ILE A 197 -17.03 29.69 1.06
CA ILE A 197 -16.26 28.66 1.75
C ILE A 197 -16.76 27.24 1.42
N LYS A 198 -18.06 27.02 1.22
CA LYS A 198 -18.60 25.73 0.76
C LYS A 198 -18.02 25.32 -0.58
N ASN A 199 -18.06 26.22 -1.55
CA ASN A 199 -17.48 25.98 -2.88
C ASN A 199 -15.98 25.69 -2.80
N THR A 200 -15.26 26.39 -1.91
CA THR A 200 -13.82 26.17 -1.70
C THR A 200 -13.53 24.76 -1.21
N LEU A 201 -14.27 24.27 -0.22
CA LEU A 201 -14.11 22.93 0.34
C LEU A 201 -14.51 21.84 -0.66
N GLU A 202 -15.62 22.02 -1.38
CA GLU A 202 -16.08 21.05 -2.37
C GLU A 202 -15.09 20.92 -3.53
N ASN A 203 -14.57 22.04 -4.04
CA ASN A 203 -13.51 22.02 -5.05
C ASN A 203 -12.24 21.31 -4.53
N TRP A 204 -11.88 21.49 -3.26
CA TRP A 204 -10.75 20.78 -2.68
C TRP A 204 -11.01 19.27 -2.64
N TYR A 205 -12.19 18.83 -2.20
CA TYR A 205 -12.54 17.40 -2.15
C TYR A 205 -12.51 16.76 -3.54
N GLU A 206 -13.12 17.41 -4.54
CA GLU A 206 -13.17 16.93 -5.92
C GLU A 206 -11.76 16.69 -6.50
N ASN A 207 -10.82 17.60 -6.23
CA ASN A 207 -9.47 17.49 -6.78
C ASN A 207 -8.57 16.49 -6.02
N ASN A 208 -8.87 16.21 -4.74
CA ASN A 208 -7.94 15.50 -3.86
C ASN A 208 -8.43 14.13 -3.39
N ILE A 209 -9.75 13.93 -3.31
CA ILE A 209 -10.36 12.72 -2.73
C ILE A 209 -11.22 11.97 -3.76
N LEU A 210 -12.04 12.68 -4.55
CA LEU A 210 -12.98 12.07 -5.48
C LEU A 210 -12.30 11.14 -6.48
N GLY A 211 -12.85 9.93 -6.64
CA GLY A 211 -12.38 8.91 -7.57
C GLY A 211 -11.04 8.25 -7.17
N LYS A 212 -10.48 8.57 -5.99
CA LYS A 212 -9.25 7.95 -5.50
C LYS A 212 -9.55 6.62 -4.80
N PRO A 213 -8.62 5.65 -4.83
CA PRO A 213 -8.85 4.32 -4.23
C PRO A 213 -9.22 4.34 -2.74
N PHE A 214 -8.83 5.39 -2.02
CA PHE A 214 -9.10 5.54 -0.58
C PHE A 214 -10.40 6.28 -0.26
N GLU A 215 -11.11 6.84 -1.24
CA GLU A 215 -12.38 7.57 -1.03
C GLU A 215 -13.42 6.72 -0.29
N ASN A 216 -13.43 5.41 -0.55
CA ASN A 216 -14.32 4.44 0.08
C ASN A 216 -14.22 4.35 1.61
N LEU A 217 -13.18 4.93 2.22
CA LEU A 217 -13.02 5.01 3.67
C LEU A 217 -13.66 6.26 4.28
N VAL A 218 -13.96 7.28 3.46
CA VAL A 218 -14.65 8.49 3.89
C VAL A 218 -16.11 8.16 4.16
N VAL A 219 -16.62 8.68 5.28
CA VAL A 219 -18.02 8.46 5.69
C VAL A 219 -18.79 9.76 5.66
N ASP A 220 -20.09 9.66 5.34
CA ASP A 220 -21.02 10.77 5.48
C ASP A 220 -21.34 10.98 6.97
N ASN A 221 -20.71 12.01 7.56
CA ASN A 221 -20.93 12.40 8.94
C ASN A 221 -21.38 13.86 9.02
N LEU A 222 -22.10 14.20 10.08
CA LEU A 222 -22.72 15.50 10.27
C LEU A 222 -21.71 16.64 10.43
N PHE A 223 -21.97 17.76 9.74
CA PHE A 223 -21.29 19.04 9.96
C PHE A 223 -22.30 20.10 10.40
N CYS A 224 -22.03 20.76 11.53
CA CYS A 224 -22.99 21.63 12.20
C CYS A 224 -22.59 23.09 12.16
N ASN A 225 -23.27 23.91 11.36
CA ASN A 225 -23.07 25.36 11.34
C ASN A 225 -23.96 26.10 12.36
N ASN A 226 -24.90 25.40 13.02
CA ASN A 226 -25.72 25.87 14.15
C ASN A 226 -26.07 27.37 14.20
N ARG A 227 -26.96 27.87 13.34
CA ARG A 227 -27.49 29.23 13.46
C ARG A 227 -28.62 29.35 14.49
N LYS A 228 -28.72 28.47 15.48
CA LYS A 228 -29.71 28.65 16.56
C LYS A 228 -29.45 29.94 17.31
N LEU A 229 -30.50 30.71 17.56
CA LEU A 229 -30.41 32.02 18.20
C LEU A 229 -30.23 31.89 19.72
N ALA A 230 -29.31 32.70 20.24
CA ALA A 230 -29.32 33.13 21.63
C ALA A 230 -30.18 34.39 21.79
N ARG A 231 -30.04 35.36 20.87
CA ARG A 231 -30.76 36.64 20.90
C ARG A 231 -30.87 37.25 19.49
N GLY A 232 -31.87 38.10 19.30
CA GLY A 232 -32.04 38.90 18.07
C GLY A 232 -32.88 38.20 17.01
N PRO A 233 -33.07 38.84 15.84
CA PRO A 233 -33.97 38.35 14.81
C PRO A 233 -33.37 37.23 13.95
N GLY A 234 -32.05 37.22 13.73
CA GLY A 234 -31.42 36.21 12.87
C GLY A 234 -31.69 36.36 11.38
N TYR A 235 -32.04 37.57 10.95
CA TYR A 235 -32.14 38.02 9.58
C TYR A 235 -31.80 39.52 9.54
N GLY A 236 -31.46 40.04 8.35
CA GLY A 236 -31.08 41.43 8.18
C GLY A 236 -29.79 41.79 8.93
N ILE A 237 -29.62 43.09 9.20
CA ILE A 237 -28.41 43.68 9.82
C ILE A 237 -28.54 43.90 11.33
N GLU A 238 -29.71 43.60 11.89
CA GLU A 238 -29.98 43.81 13.31
C GLU A 238 -29.12 42.90 14.18
N PHE A 239 -28.81 43.40 15.38
CA PHE A 239 -28.00 42.67 16.34
C PHE A 239 -28.57 41.26 16.57
N THR A 240 -27.76 40.26 16.25
CA THR A 240 -28.11 38.85 16.35
C THR A 240 -26.97 38.13 17.04
N ASP A 241 -27.27 37.30 18.03
CA ASP A 241 -26.31 36.48 18.75
C ASP A 241 -26.69 35.00 18.64
N TYR A 242 -25.71 34.14 18.35
CA TYR A 242 -25.94 32.71 18.10
C TYR A 242 -25.52 31.86 19.30
N ASN A 243 -26.27 30.78 19.55
CA ASN A 243 -26.14 29.94 20.75
C ASN A 243 -24.75 29.31 20.90
N SER A 244 -24.10 28.90 19.80
CA SER A 244 -22.75 28.32 19.89
C SER A 244 -21.73 29.29 20.49
N ARG A 245 -21.82 30.59 20.17
CA ARG A 245 -21.01 31.61 20.83
C ARG A 245 -21.38 31.73 22.30
N GLU A 246 -22.66 31.74 22.65
CA GLU A 246 -23.13 31.81 24.04
C GLU A 246 -22.58 30.64 24.89
N TYR A 247 -22.57 29.42 24.34
CA TYR A 247 -22.03 28.22 25.00
C TYR A 247 -20.53 28.34 25.31
N ILE A 248 -19.76 28.92 24.39
CA ILE A 248 -18.30 28.99 24.49
C ILE A 248 -17.84 30.24 25.25
N VAL A 249 -18.53 31.37 25.08
CA VAL A 249 -18.14 32.66 25.67
C VAL A 249 -18.65 32.77 27.09
N ASN A 250 -19.94 32.55 27.30
CA ASN A 250 -20.61 32.87 28.57
C ASN A 250 -20.79 31.64 29.46
N ARG A 251 -21.24 30.51 28.88
CA ARG A 251 -21.55 29.30 29.67
C ARG A 251 -20.35 28.39 29.92
N LYS A 252 -19.28 28.53 29.11
CA LYS A 252 -18.09 27.66 29.15
C LYS A 252 -18.47 26.17 29.11
N SER A 253 -19.43 25.83 28.26
CA SER A 253 -20.01 24.48 28.16
C SER A 253 -20.20 24.11 26.69
N PRO A 254 -19.10 23.79 25.98
CA PRO A 254 -19.17 23.40 24.57
C PRO A 254 -19.96 22.09 24.41
N THR A 255 -20.58 21.92 23.25
CA THR A 255 -21.40 20.74 22.94
C THR A 255 -21.10 20.20 21.53
N LEU A 256 -21.11 18.88 21.38
CA LEU A 256 -21.06 18.25 20.06
C LEU A 256 -22.46 18.13 19.42
N LYS A 257 -23.51 18.54 20.13
CA LYS A 257 -24.89 18.48 19.63
C LYS A 257 -25.22 19.66 18.72
N CYS A 258 -25.80 19.34 17.57
CA CYS A 258 -26.34 20.29 16.62
C CYS A 258 -27.85 20.54 16.87
N GLU A 259 -28.16 21.59 17.62
CA GLU A 259 -29.54 21.89 18.01
C GLU A 259 -30.41 22.36 16.83
N ASP A 260 -29.85 23.12 15.90
CA ASP A 260 -30.56 23.54 14.68
C ASP A 260 -30.52 22.43 13.62
N LYS A 261 -31.65 21.74 13.44
CA LYS A 261 -31.77 20.64 12.45
C LYS A 261 -31.58 21.10 11.02
N ASN A 262 -31.86 22.37 10.72
CA ASN A 262 -31.73 22.88 9.35
C ASN A 262 -30.24 23.07 8.97
N ASP A 263 -29.38 23.32 9.95
CA ASP A 263 -27.93 23.50 9.78
C ASP A 263 -27.12 22.23 10.04
N ARG A 264 -27.79 21.08 9.92
CA ARG A 264 -27.16 19.77 9.95
C ARG A 264 -26.74 19.35 8.55
N PHE A 265 -25.56 19.73 8.09
CA PHE A 265 -25.13 19.44 6.73
C PHE A 265 -24.58 18.00 6.61
N SER A 266 -25.11 17.24 5.66
CA SER A 266 -24.67 15.87 5.28
C SER A 266 -25.06 15.56 3.82
N LEU A 267 -24.59 14.44 3.26
CA LEU A 267 -25.03 13.93 1.96
C LEU A 267 -26.44 13.35 2.05
N ASN A 268 -26.71 12.55 3.09
CA ASN A 268 -28.03 11.95 3.33
C ASN A 268 -28.93 12.86 4.17
N ASN A 269 -30.24 12.60 4.14
CA ASN A 269 -31.25 13.34 4.91
C ASN A 269 -31.77 12.57 6.15
N THR A 270 -31.10 11.49 6.55
CA THR A 270 -31.52 10.66 7.70
C THR A 270 -31.30 11.41 9.02
N ILE A 271 -30.11 12.00 9.19
CA ILE A 271 -29.72 12.75 10.40
C ILE A 271 -29.47 14.22 10.10
N GLY A 272 -29.09 14.56 8.86
CA GLY A 272 -28.91 15.93 8.40
C GLY A 272 -29.84 16.33 7.25
N ASN A 273 -29.44 17.35 6.50
CA ASN A 273 -30.29 18.09 5.57
C ASN A 273 -30.10 17.70 4.09
N GLY A 274 -29.16 16.80 3.78
CA GLY A 274 -28.89 16.32 2.43
C GLY A 274 -28.38 17.39 1.44
N LYS A 275 -27.82 18.51 1.95
CA LYS A 275 -27.38 19.65 1.12
C LYS A 275 -25.89 19.64 0.77
N GLN A 276 -25.12 18.65 1.23
CA GLN A 276 -23.73 18.51 0.83
C GLN A 276 -23.58 17.74 -0.47
N THR A 277 -22.62 18.13 -1.30
CA THR A 277 -22.21 17.36 -2.49
C THR A 277 -21.13 16.33 -2.14
N TYR A 278 -20.24 16.70 -1.22
CA TYR A 278 -19.16 15.85 -0.70
C TYR A 278 -19.15 15.93 0.83
N PRO A 279 -18.72 14.88 1.55
CA PRO A 279 -18.75 14.83 3.02
C PRO A 279 -17.58 15.61 3.64
N ILE A 280 -17.61 16.94 3.51
CA ILE A 280 -16.52 17.84 3.90
C ILE A 280 -17.06 19.14 4.54
N GLY A 281 -16.36 19.61 5.57
CA GLY A 281 -16.68 20.86 6.25
C GLY A 281 -15.48 21.47 6.95
N LEU A 282 -15.76 22.21 8.03
CA LEU A 282 -14.74 22.77 8.94
C LEU A 282 -14.98 22.29 10.36
N ILE A 283 -13.97 22.52 11.21
CA ILE A 283 -14.03 22.25 12.66
C ILE A 283 -14.94 23.28 13.34
N THR A 284 -15.72 22.87 14.33
CA THR A 284 -16.57 23.81 15.09
C THR A 284 -15.78 24.50 16.21
N ALA A 285 -16.25 25.66 16.64
CA ALA A 285 -15.70 26.33 17.82
C ALA A 285 -15.92 25.52 19.11
N ASP A 286 -16.98 24.70 19.18
CA ASP A 286 -17.20 23.76 20.27
C ASP A 286 -16.09 22.68 20.31
N GLU A 287 -15.75 22.10 19.16
CA GLU A 287 -14.63 21.13 19.05
C GLU A 287 -13.29 21.80 19.42
N LEU A 288 -13.07 23.05 19.02
CA LEU A 288 -11.88 23.82 19.38
C LEU A 288 -11.80 24.15 20.88
N ALA A 289 -12.93 24.51 21.50
CA ALA A 289 -13.02 24.75 22.94
C ALA A 289 -12.77 23.45 23.74
N MET A 290 -13.35 22.34 23.27
CA MET A 290 -13.09 21.01 23.83
C MET A 290 -11.61 20.63 23.75
N ALA A 291 -10.94 20.97 22.64
CA ALA A 291 -9.51 20.75 22.45
C ALA A 291 -8.62 21.60 23.38
N GLY A 292 -9.16 22.62 24.05
CA GLY A 292 -8.43 23.46 25.02
C GLY A 292 -8.15 24.88 24.58
N LEU A 293 -8.79 25.38 23.52
CA LEU A 293 -8.72 26.81 23.17
C LEU A 293 -9.78 27.60 23.94
N VAL A 294 -9.43 28.82 24.35
CA VAL A 294 -10.34 29.71 25.10
C VAL A 294 -10.64 30.95 24.25
N PHE A 295 -11.85 31.47 24.41
CA PHE A 295 -12.30 32.67 23.70
C PHE A 295 -11.76 33.95 24.32
N TYR A 296 -11.21 34.86 23.49
CA TYR A 296 -10.54 36.11 23.89
C TYR A 296 -9.52 35.95 25.03
N ASN A 297 -8.68 34.91 24.96
CA ASN A 297 -7.52 34.78 25.83
C ASN A 297 -6.26 35.30 25.11
N GLU A 298 -5.95 36.58 25.30
CA GLU A 298 -4.84 37.25 24.60
C GLU A 298 -3.45 36.71 24.99
N ASP A 299 -3.32 35.99 26.11
CA ASP A 299 -2.08 35.28 26.49
C ASP A 299 -1.76 34.11 25.54
N GLY A 300 -2.74 33.67 24.76
CA GLY A 300 -2.60 32.64 23.72
C GLY A 300 -2.53 31.20 24.23
N ASN A 301 -2.53 30.24 23.29
CA ASN A 301 -2.32 28.81 23.54
C ASN A 301 -1.55 28.17 22.38
N THR A 302 -0.28 28.53 22.25
CA THR A 302 0.60 28.07 21.16
C THR A 302 0.99 26.59 21.27
N ASN A 303 0.79 25.98 22.45
CA ASN A 303 1.09 24.57 22.70
C ASN A 303 -0.06 23.63 22.33
N ASN A 304 -1.26 24.16 22.04
CA ASN A 304 -2.40 23.34 21.64
C ASN A 304 -2.15 22.57 20.34
N TYR A 305 -2.67 21.34 20.22
CA TYR A 305 -2.47 20.52 19.01
C TYR A 305 -3.19 21.03 17.75
N LEU A 306 -4.16 21.94 17.89
CA LEU A 306 -4.87 22.60 16.79
C LEU A 306 -4.30 23.99 16.46
N TYR A 307 -3.34 24.49 17.25
CA TYR A 307 -2.63 25.72 16.95
C TYR A 307 -1.68 25.51 15.75
N ASN A 308 -1.76 26.39 14.75
CA ASN A 308 -0.90 26.33 13.57
C ASN A 308 -0.23 27.66 13.20
N ASN A 309 -0.25 28.65 14.10
CA ASN A 309 0.25 30.01 13.86
C ASN A 309 -0.39 30.70 12.64
N SER A 310 -1.71 30.58 12.48
CA SER A 310 -2.47 31.25 11.42
C SER A 310 -3.88 31.60 11.89
N TYR A 311 -4.46 32.64 11.30
CA TYR A 311 -5.90 32.87 11.40
C TYR A 311 -6.65 31.90 10.50
N TYR A 312 -7.44 30.99 11.06
CA TYR A 312 -8.23 30.04 10.27
C TYR A 312 -9.70 29.96 10.69
N LEU A 313 -10.56 29.71 9.71
CA LEU A 313 -12.01 29.67 9.86
C LEU A 313 -12.46 28.44 10.66
N SER A 314 -13.41 28.66 11.57
CA SER A 314 -14.24 27.59 12.13
C SER A 314 -15.60 27.54 11.42
N PHE A 315 -16.35 26.47 11.67
CA PHE A 315 -17.70 26.27 11.14
C PHE A 315 -18.78 26.99 11.94
N THR A 316 -18.42 27.81 12.93
CA THR A 316 -19.35 28.33 13.93
C THR A 316 -19.66 29.82 13.73
N PRO A 317 -20.92 30.20 13.52
CA PRO A 317 -21.35 31.60 13.47
C PRO A 317 -21.25 32.22 14.86
N SER A 318 -20.86 33.49 14.90
CA SER A 318 -20.70 34.23 16.14
C SER A 318 -21.89 35.15 16.39
N CYS A 319 -21.96 36.27 15.65
CA CYS A 319 -22.98 37.29 15.83
C CYS A 319 -23.08 38.19 14.59
N VAL A 320 -24.15 38.98 14.53
CA VAL A 320 -24.24 40.21 13.74
C VAL A 320 -24.16 41.37 14.71
N PHE A 321 -23.19 42.25 14.53
CA PHE A 321 -22.95 43.41 15.38
C PHE A 321 -22.45 44.57 14.51
N GLU A 322 -22.89 45.80 14.80
CA GLU A 322 -22.48 47.01 14.07
C GLU A 322 -22.56 46.87 12.53
N ASN A 323 -23.65 46.26 12.04
CA ASN A 323 -23.88 45.97 10.61
C ASN A 323 -22.80 45.09 9.96
N LYS A 324 -22.24 44.14 10.70
CA LYS A 324 -21.25 43.17 10.22
C LYS A 324 -21.56 41.78 10.75
N GLY A 325 -21.43 40.78 9.89
CA GLY A 325 -21.49 39.37 10.28
C GLY A 325 -20.12 38.85 10.73
N TYR A 326 -20.09 38.11 11.83
CA TYR A 326 -18.88 37.55 12.42
C TYR A 326 -18.94 36.03 12.50
N MET A 327 -17.85 35.37 12.12
CA MET A 327 -17.58 33.96 12.42
C MET A 327 -16.67 33.84 13.64
N VAL A 328 -16.71 32.70 14.30
CA VAL A 328 -15.65 32.34 15.24
C VAL A 328 -14.44 31.85 14.44
N VAL A 329 -13.25 32.34 14.78
CA VAL A 329 -11.98 31.96 14.15
C VAL A 329 -10.96 31.58 15.20
N VAL A 330 -9.92 30.85 14.79
CA VAL A 330 -8.73 30.62 15.62
C VAL A 330 -7.70 31.68 15.27
N SER A 331 -7.15 32.35 16.28
CA SER A 331 -6.12 33.36 16.08
C SER A 331 -4.72 32.75 15.87
N ASN A 332 -3.81 33.54 15.32
CA ASN A 332 -2.39 33.17 15.23
C ASN A 332 -1.66 33.11 16.59
N LEU A 333 -2.35 33.40 17.69
CA LEU A 333 -1.87 33.21 19.07
C LEU A 333 -2.50 31.98 19.75
N GLY A 334 -3.46 31.30 19.11
CA GLY A 334 -4.08 30.09 19.65
C GLY A 334 -5.21 30.37 20.64
N TYR A 335 -6.04 31.38 20.37
CA TYR A 335 -7.29 31.58 21.09
C TYR A 335 -8.45 31.77 20.09
N LEU A 336 -9.69 31.62 20.57
CA LEU A 336 -10.89 31.83 19.74
C LEU A 336 -11.27 33.31 19.71
N ALA A 337 -11.54 33.84 18.53
CA ALA A 337 -11.90 35.24 18.32
C ALA A 337 -13.11 35.39 17.39
N ASN A 338 -13.67 36.59 17.34
CA ASN A 338 -14.64 36.97 16.32
C ASN A 338 -13.93 37.71 15.20
N ASP A 339 -14.25 37.36 13.97
CA ASP A 339 -13.74 38.10 12.82
C ASP A 339 -14.76 38.05 11.66
N GLU A 340 -14.70 39.05 10.80
CA GLU A 340 -15.73 39.37 9.81
C GLU A 340 -15.82 38.27 8.74
N VAL A 341 -17.04 37.92 8.33
CA VAL A 341 -17.28 36.89 7.31
C VAL A 341 -16.62 37.22 5.94
N ASN A 342 -16.35 38.50 5.64
CA ASN A 342 -15.76 38.95 4.37
C ASN A 342 -14.24 39.16 4.41
N ASN A 343 -13.60 38.96 5.55
CA ASN A 343 -12.16 39.11 5.65
C ASN A 343 -11.49 38.05 4.76
N PRO A 344 -10.71 38.45 3.72
CA PRO A 344 -10.19 37.53 2.72
C PRO A 344 -8.87 36.87 3.15
N TYR A 345 -8.39 37.11 4.38
CA TYR A 345 -7.08 36.69 4.84
C TYR A 345 -7.09 35.38 5.63
N TYR A 346 -8.24 34.73 5.77
CA TYR A 346 -8.30 33.48 6.52
C TYR A 346 -7.69 32.32 5.76
N ARG A 347 -7.21 31.39 6.56
CA ARG A 347 -6.79 30.08 6.10
C ARG A 347 -7.90 29.06 6.35
N VAL A 348 -7.85 27.97 5.59
CA VAL A 348 -8.90 26.95 5.58
C VAL A 348 -8.27 25.59 5.80
N ARG A 349 -8.84 24.84 6.74
CA ARG A 349 -8.44 23.48 7.08
C ARG A 349 -9.64 22.54 6.90
N PRO A 350 -9.70 21.79 5.78
CA PRO A 350 -10.71 20.79 5.55
C PRO A 350 -10.88 19.84 6.73
N VAL A 351 -12.13 19.52 7.06
CA VAL A 351 -12.49 18.48 8.01
C VAL A 351 -13.34 17.43 7.31
N ILE A 352 -12.98 16.17 7.54
CA ILE A 352 -13.68 14.99 7.04
C ILE A 352 -13.83 13.96 8.16
N SER A 353 -14.63 12.92 7.91
CA SER A 353 -14.67 11.74 8.76
C SER A 353 -14.35 10.49 7.94
N ILE A 354 -13.57 9.58 8.51
CA ILE A 354 -13.28 8.26 7.92
C ILE A 354 -13.76 7.14 8.84
N ARG A 355 -13.85 5.93 8.32
CA ARG A 355 -14.11 4.72 9.12
C ARG A 355 -13.08 4.53 10.23
N GLY A 356 -13.53 4.20 11.44
CA GLY A 356 -12.65 3.88 12.59
C GLY A 356 -12.25 2.42 12.69
N ASP A 357 -13.00 1.53 12.05
CA ASP A 357 -12.76 0.08 11.98
C ASP A 357 -11.70 -0.31 10.93
N ILE A 358 -10.82 0.64 10.58
CA ILE A 358 -9.71 0.43 9.65
C ILE A 358 -8.45 0.01 10.42
N GLU A 359 -7.67 -0.90 9.84
CA GLU A 359 -6.38 -1.27 10.39
C GLU A 359 -5.35 -0.19 10.13
N VAL A 360 -4.50 0.07 11.13
CA VAL A 360 -3.43 1.06 11.06
C VAL A 360 -2.15 0.55 11.70
N ILE A 361 -1.01 0.95 11.12
CA ILE A 361 0.30 0.89 11.79
C ILE A 361 0.61 2.22 12.47
N GLY A 362 1.72 2.29 13.22
CA GLY A 362 2.11 3.48 13.98
C GLY A 362 1.43 3.58 15.35
N ASP A 363 1.89 4.55 16.14
CA ASP A 363 1.39 4.85 17.50
C ASP A 363 0.66 6.20 17.58
N GLY A 364 0.69 7.00 16.51
CA GLY A 364 0.03 8.29 16.41
C GLY A 364 0.90 9.49 16.84
N SER A 365 2.14 9.26 17.29
CA SER A 365 3.09 10.33 17.62
C SER A 365 3.49 11.14 16.38
N ALA A 366 4.16 12.28 16.59
CA ALA A 366 4.56 13.15 15.50
C ALA A 366 5.60 12.51 14.56
N THR A 367 6.44 11.60 15.06
CA THR A 367 7.46 10.87 14.28
C THR A 367 7.00 9.49 13.82
N ASN A 368 5.98 8.91 14.47
CA ASN A 368 5.38 7.63 14.11
C ASN A 368 3.83 7.73 14.03
N PRO A 369 3.30 8.58 13.13
CA PRO A 369 1.86 8.79 13.00
C PRO A 369 1.17 7.49 12.60
N PHE A 370 -0.13 7.40 12.89
CA PHE A 370 -0.94 6.30 12.35
C PHE A 370 -0.88 6.33 10.83
N ARG A 371 -0.83 5.15 10.19
CA ARG A 371 -0.91 5.01 8.72
C ARG A 371 -1.95 3.97 8.37
N VAL A 372 -2.87 4.32 7.49
CA VAL A 372 -3.94 3.42 7.04
C VAL A 372 -3.37 2.32 6.14
N ASP A 373 -3.61 1.09 6.56
CA ASP A 373 -2.97 -0.12 6.06
C ASP A 373 -3.77 -0.79 4.93
N ASN A 374 -4.12 -0.04 3.87
CA ASN A 374 -5.11 -0.52 2.88
C ASN A 374 -4.74 -0.46 1.39
N ILE A 375 -3.56 0.02 0.99
CA ILE A 375 -3.09 -0.23 -0.38
C ILE A 375 -2.16 -1.43 -0.30
N ASN A 376 -2.56 -2.55 -0.90
CA ASN A 376 -1.66 -3.68 -1.05
C ASN A 376 -0.59 -3.41 -2.11
N LEU A 377 0.50 -4.17 -2.05
CA LEU A 377 1.67 -3.93 -2.91
C LEU A 377 1.33 -3.94 -4.41
N LYS A 378 0.48 -4.87 -4.87
CA LYS A 378 0.07 -4.94 -6.28
C LYS A 378 -0.63 -3.65 -6.71
N ASP A 379 -1.62 -3.18 -5.95
CA ASP A 379 -2.38 -1.98 -6.29
C ASP A 379 -1.51 -0.72 -6.21
N LYS A 380 -0.55 -0.68 -5.28
CA LYS A 380 0.45 0.40 -5.21
C LYS A 380 1.29 0.48 -6.49
N ILE A 381 1.88 -0.64 -6.90
CA ILE A 381 2.77 -0.70 -8.08
C ILE A 381 2.03 -0.23 -9.33
N LEU A 382 0.77 -0.67 -9.50
CA LEU A 382 -0.05 -0.24 -10.64
C LEU A 382 -0.39 1.25 -10.57
N ALA A 383 -0.76 1.75 -9.39
CA ALA A 383 -1.12 3.17 -9.19
C ALA A 383 0.06 4.11 -9.45
N ASP A 384 1.28 3.72 -9.06
CA ASP A 384 2.50 4.52 -9.27
C ASP A 384 2.83 4.73 -10.76
N GLU A 385 2.27 3.90 -11.65
CA GLU A 385 2.40 3.99 -13.11
C GLU A 385 1.13 4.49 -13.81
N GLY A 386 0.21 5.11 -13.05
CA GLY A 386 -1.04 5.68 -13.58
C GLY A 386 -2.21 4.71 -13.69
N GLY A 387 -2.05 3.49 -13.18
CA GLY A 387 -3.09 2.44 -13.18
C GLY A 387 -3.15 1.60 -14.46
N PRO A 388 -3.89 0.47 -14.44
CA PRO A 388 -3.96 -0.48 -15.55
C PRO A 388 -4.28 0.12 -16.92
N ALA A 389 -5.25 1.04 -17.00
CA ALA A 389 -5.67 1.64 -18.26
C ALA A 389 -4.54 2.44 -18.93
N VAL A 390 -3.74 3.18 -18.15
CA VAL A 390 -2.60 3.95 -18.65
C VAL A 390 -1.50 3.01 -19.12
N ILE A 391 -1.22 1.95 -18.35
CA ILE A 391 -0.21 0.94 -18.69
C ILE A 391 -0.57 0.21 -19.99
N GLU A 392 -1.83 -0.22 -20.13
CA GLU A 392 -2.32 -0.93 -21.32
C GLU A 392 -2.33 -0.04 -22.57
N ALA A 393 -2.61 1.25 -22.41
CA ALA A 393 -2.59 2.22 -23.51
C ALA A 393 -1.18 2.43 -24.11
N LYS A 394 -0.09 2.09 -23.40
CA LYS A 394 1.29 2.18 -23.92
C LYS A 394 1.52 1.23 -25.10
N GLY A 395 0.74 0.15 -25.22
CA GLY A 395 0.94 -0.89 -26.23
C GLY A 395 2.24 -1.70 -26.01
N ASN A 396 2.68 -2.41 -27.05
CA ASN A 396 3.89 -3.24 -26.95
C ASN A 396 5.15 -2.44 -27.29
N PRO A 397 6.23 -2.55 -26.49
CA PRO A 397 7.52 -1.97 -26.84
C PRO A 397 8.18 -2.74 -27.99
N ASN A 398 9.20 -2.15 -28.60
CA ASN A 398 9.98 -2.81 -29.65
C ASN A 398 11.00 -3.80 -29.05
N PHE A 399 10.73 -5.10 -29.14
CA PHE A 399 11.61 -6.16 -28.63
C PHE A 399 12.86 -6.43 -29.50
N SER A 400 13.03 -5.72 -30.61
CA SER A 400 14.29 -5.73 -31.37
C SER A 400 15.36 -4.85 -30.74
N ASN A 401 14.95 -3.90 -29.90
CA ASN A 401 15.83 -2.92 -29.27
C ASN A 401 15.94 -3.17 -27.76
N ILE A 402 17.12 -2.89 -27.22
CA ILE A 402 17.32 -2.84 -25.77
C ILE A 402 16.42 -1.76 -25.16
N SER A 403 16.05 -1.93 -23.90
CA SER A 403 15.37 -0.85 -23.17
C SER A 403 16.25 0.39 -23.07
N SER A 404 15.60 1.54 -23.09
CA SER A 404 16.11 2.89 -22.97
C SER A 404 15.38 3.64 -21.86
N SER A 405 15.74 4.91 -21.63
CA SER A 405 15.05 5.75 -20.66
C SER A 405 13.62 6.09 -21.07
N SER A 406 13.32 6.22 -22.36
CA SER A 406 11.99 6.63 -22.84
C SER A 406 10.95 5.50 -22.85
N ASP A 407 11.38 4.25 -22.75
CA ASP A 407 10.51 3.07 -22.68
C ASP A 407 10.66 2.30 -21.35
N SER A 408 11.19 2.95 -20.31
CA SER A 408 11.22 2.42 -18.94
C SER A 408 9.86 2.56 -18.24
N GLY A 409 9.43 1.54 -17.49
CA GLY A 409 8.19 1.53 -16.71
C GLY A 409 7.44 0.19 -16.83
N LEU A 410 6.16 0.19 -16.44
CA LEU A 410 5.28 -0.98 -16.59
C LEU A 410 4.60 -1.03 -17.96
N TYR A 411 4.44 -2.26 -18.48
CA TYR A 411 3.73 -2.63 -19.71
C TYR A 411 2.85 -3.85 -19.46
N ALA A 412 1.94 -4.15 -20.38
CA ALA A 412 0.98 -5.23 -20.24
C ALA A 412 1.16 -6.33 -21.30
N ALA A 413 1.02 -7.59 -20.90
CA ALA A 413 0.98 -8.75 -21.80
C ALA A 413 0.16 -9.87 -21.16
N ASN A 414 -0.34 -10.83 -21.95
CA ASN A 414 -1.10 -11.95 -21.40
C ASN A 414 -0.17 -13.12 -21.04
N ASP A 415 -0.31 -13.66 -19.83
CA ASP A 415 0.25 -14.96 -19.41
C ASP A 415 -0.84 -16.04 -19.32
N ASN A 416 -0.46 -17.23 -18.86
CA ASN A 416 -1.39 -18.37 -18.72
C ASN A 416 -2.58 -18.11 -17.77
N TYR A 417 -2.51 -17.10 -16.91
CA TYR A 417 -3.55 -16.74 -15.94
C TYR A 417 -4.41 -15.56 -16.40
N GLY A 418 -3.94 -14.76 -17.36
CA GLY A 418 -4.65 -13.60 -17.87
C GLY A 418 -3.72 -12.42 -18.10
N LYS A 419 -4.21 -11.22 -17.79
CA LYS A 419 -3.48 -9.97 -18.03
C LYS A 419 -2.39 -9.75 -16.98
N SER A 420 -1.13 -9.81 -17.37
CA SER A 420 0.03 -9.46 -16.54
C SER A 420 0.51 -8.04 -16.80
N TYR A 421 1.23 -7.49 -15.83
CA TYR A 421 1.93 -6.21 -15.94
C TYR A 421 3.41 -6.41 -15.59
N TYR A 422 4.32 -6.15 -16.53
CA TYR A 422 5.74 -6.42 -16.37
C TYR A 422 6.57 -5.13 -16.40
N PHE A 423 7.66 -5.14 -15.64
CA PHE A 423 8.65 -4.05 -15.67
C PHE A 423 9.55 -4.21 -16.89
N ARG A 424 9.85 -3.07 -17.53
CA ARG A 424 10.86 -2.93 -18.57
C ARG A 424 11.68 -1.70 -18.25
N GLY A 425 13.01 -1.74 -18.41
CA GLY A 425 13.77 -0.49 -18.39
C GLY A 425 15.07 -0.45 -17.62
N ASN A 426 15.55 0.78 -17.50
CA ASN A 426 16.76 1.15 -16.81
C ASN A 426 16.55 1.06 -15.28
N LYS A 427 17.52 0.43 -14.59
CA LYS A 427 17.50 0.22 -13.13
C LYS A 427 17.34 1.46 -12.26
N ASN A 428 17.72 2.63 -12.78
CA ASN A 428 17.62 3.91 -12.06
C ASN A 428 16.26 4.59 -12.27
N LEU A 429 15.43 4.10 -13.20
CA LEU A 429 14.15 4.70 -13.54
C LEU A 429 12.96 3.85 -13.08
N VAL A 430 13.13 2.53 -13.03
CA VAL A 430 12.07 1.62 -12.55
C VAL A 430 12.08 1.50 -11.03
N LYS A 431 10.89 1.51 -10.42
CA LYS A 431 10.69 1.33 -8.98
C LYS A 431 10.32 -0.11 -8.65
N ASN A 432 11.25 -1.03 -8.86
CA ASN A 432 10.99 -2.47 -8.78
C ASN A 432 11.84 -3.19 -7.72
N ASN A 433 12.26 -2.49 -6.67
CA ASN A 433 13.09 -3.04 -5.61
C ASN A 433 12.24 -3.48 -4.42
N LEU A 434 12.54 -4.66 -3.88
CA LEU A 434 11.76 -5.23 -2.78
C LEU A 434 12.64 -5.98 -1.78
N LEU A 435 12.32 -5.84 -0.49
CA LEU A 435 12.87 -6.61 0.63
C LEU A 435 11.80 -7.55 1.15
N PHE A 436 12.14 -8.84 1.21
CA PHE A 436 11.24 -9.89 1.70
C PHE A 436 12.05 -11.07 2.22
N ALA A 437 11.69 -11.50 3.43
CA ALA A 437 12.24 -12.67 4.11
C ALA A 437 13.77 -12.64 4.28
N GLY A 438 14.36 -11.48 4.57
CA GLY A 438 15.81 -11.35 4.74
C GLY A 438 16.59 -11.25 3.43
N TYR A 439 15.90 -11.08 2.29
CA TYR A 439 16.53 -11.00 0.98
C TYR A 439 16.07 -9.78 0.18
N GLN A 440 16.95 -9.39 -0.73
CA GLN A 440 16.71 -8.41 -1.77
C GLN A 440 16.14 -9.08 -3.02
N TRP A 441 15.16 -8.42 -3.62
CA TRP A 441 14.46 -8.89 -4.81
C TRP A 441 14.29 -7.78 -5.83
N LYS A 442 14.29 -8.16 -7.11
CA LYS A 442 13.72 -7.34 -8.19
C LYS A 442 12.34 -7.87 -8.55
N ILE A 443 11.37 -6.96 -8.61
CA ILE A 443 10.04 -7.27 -9.13
C ILE A 443 10.15 -7.33 -10.65
N VAL A 444 9.71 -8.46 -11.21
CA VAL A 444 9.73 -8.70 -12.66
C VAL A 444 8.36 -8.38 -13.26
N ARG A 445 7.30 -8.87 -12.62
CA ARG A 445 5.92 -8.65 -13.07
C ARG A 445 4.89 -8.93 -12.00
N ILE A 446 3.71 -8.34 -12.17
CA ILE A 446 2.45 -8.79 -11.60
C ILE A 446 1.86 -9.82 -12.58
N ASN A 447 1.67 -11.06 -12.14
CA ASN A 447 1.12 -12.14 -12.95
C ASN A 447 -0.38 -11.96 -13.18
N GLY A 448 -0.96 -12.69 -14.13
CA GLY A 448 -2.39 -12.61 -14.46
C GLY A 448 -3.33 -12.97 -13.31
N ASN A 449 -2.86 -13.77 -12.35
CA ASN A 449 -3.58 -14.10 -11.11
C ASN A 449 -3.37 -13.07 -9.98
N GLY A 450 -2.69 -11.95 -10.25
CA GLY A 450 -2.42 -10.88 -9.30
C GLY A 450 -1.23 -11.11 -8.37
N SER A 451 -0.54 -12.26 -8.44
CA SER A 451 0.68 -12.49 -7.65
C SER A 451 1.87 -11.72 -8.21
N ILE A 452 2.87 -11.45 -7.39
CA ILE A 452 4.05 -10.66 -7.77
C ILE A 452 5.25 -11.60 -7.95
N ARG A 453 5.81 -11.64 -9.17
CA ARG A 453 6.99 -12.46 -9.50
C ARG A 453 8.28 -11.70 -9.20
N LEU A 454 9.15 -12.34 -8.43
CA LEU A 454 10.38 -11.79 -7.87
C LEU A 454 11.58 -12.60 -8.35
N VAL A 455 12.70 -11.93 -8.65
CA VAL A 455 14.01 -12.58 -8.86
C VAL A 455 15.00 -12.13 -7.78
N TYR A 456 15.72 -13.09 -7.22
CA TYR A 456 16.69 -12.88 -6.15
C TYR A 456 17.77 -11.88 -6.55
N ASN A 457 18.18 -11.05 -5.60
CA ASN A 457 19.15 -9.98 -5.80
C ASN A 457 20.10 -9.79 -4.61
N GLY A 458 20.24 -10.79 -3.74
CA GLY A 458 21.17 -10.79 -2.60
C GLY A 458 20.49 -10.78 -1.25
N ASP A 459 21.31 -10.67 -0.21
CA ASP A 459 20.85 -10.66 1.18
C ASP A 459 20.46 -9.25 1.62
N GLU A 460 19.43 -9.15 2.45
CA GLU A 460 18.97 -7.86 3.00
C GLU A 460 20.04 -7.19 3.86
N TYR A 461 20.94 -7.97 4.46
CA TYR A 461 22.11 -7.47 5.17
C TYR A 461 22.98 -6.51 4.33
N ASP A 462 23.12 -6.77 3.02
CA ASP A 462 23.86 -5.88 2.13
C ASP A 462 23.16 -4.52 1.98
N PHE A 463 21.82 -4.50 1.99
CA PHE A 463 21.03 -3.26 1.95
C PHE A 463 21.20 -2.49 3.26
N ASP A 464 21.07 -3.17 4.39
CA ASP A 464 21.22 -2.56 5.71
C ASP A 464 22.62 -1.95 5.91
N THR A 465 23.65 -2.57 5.31
CA THR A 465 25.03 -2.09 5.34
C THR A 465 25.28 -0.91 4.40
N ASN A 466 24.77 -0.98 3.17
CA ASN A 466 25.11 -0.01 2.12
C ASN A 466 24.08 1.11 1.93
N GLY A 467 22.87 0.98 2.51
CA GLY A 467 21.75 1.91 2.34
C GLY A 467 21.15 1.90 0.93
N THR A 468 21.49 0.92 0.10
CA THR A 468 20.99 0.78 -1.28
C THR A 468 20.94 -0.68 -1.70
N MET A 469 20.01 -0.99 -2.61
CA MET A 469 19.89 -2.31 -3.21
C MET A 469 21.13 -2.67 -4.04
N ASN A 470 21.47 -3.95 -4.05
CA ASN A 470 22.53 -4.51 -4.87
C ASN A 470 22.26 -4.22 -6.35
N ASP A 471 23.31 -3.78 -7.03
CA ASP A 471 23.27 -3.47 -8.45
C ASP A 471 23.99 -4.55 -9.28
N ILE A 472 25.18 -4.96 -8.83
CA ILE A 472 26.03 -5.94 -9.51
C ILE A 472 26.76 -6.81 -8.49
N GLY A 473 27.35 -7.91 -8.95
CA GLY A 473 28.28 -8.72 -8.16
C GLY A 473 27.75 -10.11 -7.82
N LEU A 474 28.61 -10.89 -7.16
CA LEU A 474 28.35 -12.30 -6.86
C LEU A 474 27.19 -12.52 -5.88
N SER A 475 26.90 -11.54 -5.00
CA SER A 475 25.77 -11.64 -4.07
C SER A 475 24.41 -11.62 -4.77
N THR A 476 24.33 -11.24 -6.05
CA THR A 476 23.05 -11.22 -6.81
C THR A 476 22.54 -12.62 -7.21
N GLN A 477 23.26 -13.68 -6.84
CA GLN A 477 22.99 -15.08 -7.15
C GLN A 477 23.37 -15.97 -5.96
N ILE A 478 22.74 -17.14 -5.84
CA ILE A 478 22.98 -18.02 -4.68
C ILE A 478 24.24 -18.88 -4.86
N TRP A 479 24.45 -19.44 -6.05
CA TRP A 479 25.52 -20.39 -6.37
C TRP A 479 25.77 -20.43 -7.88
N ASN A 480 26.90 -21.00 -8.29
CA ASN A 480 27.12 -21.43 -9.68
C ASN A 480 26.76 -22.91 -9.83
N ALA A 481 25.94 -23.24 -10.83
CA ALA A 481 25.56 -24.62 -11.12
C ALA A 481 25.49 -24.87 -12.63
N ALA A 482 25.75 -26.11 -13.04
CA ALA A 482 25.43 -26.60 -14.37
C ALA A 482 24.03 -27.23 -14.37
N TRP A 483 23.36 -27.27 -15.50
CA TRP A 483 22.08 -27.99 -15.65
C TRP A 483 22.28 -29.50 -15.57
N ASN A 484 23.38 -29.99 -16.17
CA ASN A 484 23.81 -31.37 -16.05
C ASN A 484 25.34 -31.43 -16.01
N LEU A 485 25.90 -32.04 -14.97
CA LEU A 485 27.34 -32.05 -14.71
C LEU A 485 28.14 -32.96 -15.66
N THR A 486 27.52 -34.02 -16.19
CA THR A 486 28.24 -35.09 -16.89
C THR A 486 27.77 -35.34 -18.32
N ASN A 487 26.49 -35.08 -18.62
CA ASN A 487 25.92 -35.36 -19.93
C ASN A 487 25.25 -34.12 -20.52
N TYR A 488 25.64 -33.77 -21.74
CA TYR A 488 25.13 -32.61 -22.49
C TYR A 488 24.73 -32.97 -23.92
N ASN A 489 24.96 -34.23 -24.32
CA ASN A 489 24.86 -34.72 -25.69
C ASN A 489 23.53 -35.40 -26.01
N ASP A 490 22.44 -34.87 -25.46
CA ASP A 490 21.08 -35.30 -25.77
C ASP A 490 20.14 -34.10 -25.59
N ALA A 491 19.20 -33.94 -26.52
CA ALA A 491 18.19 -32.89 -26.46
C ALA A 491 17.40 -32.88 -25.14
N LYS A 492 17.25 -34.02 -24.44
CA LYS A 492 16.55 -34.07 -23.14
C LYS A 492 17.16 -33.14 -22.08
N TYR A 493 18.45 -32.85 -22.15
CA TYR A 493 19.17 -32.10 -21.11
C TYR A 493 18.92 -30.58 -21.12
N VAL A 494 18.13 -30.06 -22.08
CA VAL A 494 17.65 -28.66 -21.99
C VAL A 494 16.45 -28.49 -21.04
N GLY A 495 15.96 -29.58 -20.45
CA GLY A 495 14.79 -29.58 -19.58
C GLY A 495 15.12 -29.33 -18.11
N PHE A 496 14.25 -28.59 -17.41
CA PHE A 496 14.29 -28.40 -15.96
C PHE A 496 14.10 -29.73 -15.24
N MET A 497 13.32 -30.60 -15.88
CA MET A 497 13.30 -32.04 -15.68
C MET A 497 13.39 -32.73 -17.04
N TYR A 498 13.84 -33.98 -17.09
CA TYR A 498 14.05 -34.76 -18.31
C TYR A 498 13.70 -36.24 -18.13
N GLY A 499 13.55 -36.95 -19.25
CA GLY A 499 13.12 -38.35 -19.25
C GLY A 499 14.25 -39.32 -18.94
N GLY A 500 13.95 -40.28 -18.07
CA GLY A 500 14.85 -41.38 -17.73
C GLY A 500 16.08 -40.96 -16.96
N THR A 501 16.88 -41.97 -16.61
CA THR A 501 18.15 -41.78 -15.89
C THR A 501 19.14 -40.93 -16.69
N ASN A 502 19.93 -40.13 -15.98
CA ASN A 502 21.06 -39.41 -16.57
C ASN A 502 22.01 -40.38 -17.29
N GLY A 503 22.46 -40.03 -18.49
CA GLY A 503 23.32 -40.87 -19.34
C GLY A 503 22.59 -41.78 -20.33
N ASN A 504 21.30 -42.07 -20.12
CA ASN A 504 20.51 -42.87 -21.07
C ASN A 504 19.96 -41.99 -22.20
N ALA A 505 20.20 -42.35 -23.46
CA ALA A 505 19.73 -41.58 -24.60
C ALA A 505 18.20 -41.62 -24.73
N SER A 506 17.59 -40.49 -25.06
CA SER A 506 16.17 -40.43 -25.43
C SER A 506 15.98 -40.91 -26.88
N THR A 507 14.91 -41.67 -27.13
CA THR A 507 14.61 -42.26 -28.46
C THR A 507 13.38 -41.67 -29.12
N LYS A 508 12.64 -40.84 -28.37
CA LYS A 508 11.52 -40.05 -28.87
C LYS A 508 11.42 -38.75 -28.09
N ARG A 509 10.77 -37.76 -28.67
CA ARG A 509 10.59 -36.45 -28.01
C ARG A 509 9.52 -36.51 -26.94
N ASN A 510 8.30 -36.86 -27.36
CA ASN A 510 7.11 -36.84 -26.52
C ASN A 510 6.72 -38.26 -26.09
N GLY A 511 6.18 -38.38 -24.89
CA GLY A 511 5.63 -39.62 -24.34
C GLY A 511 5.57 -39.56 -22.81
N THR A 512 5.08 -40.65 -22.22
CA THR A 512 4.88 -40.80 -20.76
C THR A 512 5.84 -41.82 -20.15
N ASP A 513 7.00 -42.02 -20.78
CA ASP A 513 8.01 -42.98 -20.36
C ASP A 513 9.42 -42.39 -20.42
N SER A 514 10.35 -43.08 -19.76
CA SER A 514 11.76 -42.68 -19.61
C SER A 514 12.53 -42.51 -20.92
N ASN A 515 12.01 -43.02 -22.04
CA ASN A 515 12.63 -42.87 -23.36
C ASN A 515 12.29 -41.52 -24.03
N SER A 516 11.37 -40.75 -23.44
CA SER A 516 10.85 -39.50 -23.97
C SER A 516 11.64 -38.30 -23.45
N ALA A 517 12.24 -37.50 -24.34
CA ALA A 517 13.03 -36.33 -23.94
C ALA A 517 12.26 -35.32 -23.07
N THR A 518 10.94 -35.20 -23.26
CA THR A 518 10.06 -34.25 -22.55
C THR A 518 9.33 -34.84 -21.35
N TYR A 519 9.56 -36.11 -20.99
CA TYR A 519 8.93 -36.71 -19.81
C TYR A 519 9.63 -36.24 -18.54
N ASN A 520 8.90 -35.64 -17.59
CA ASN A 520 9.49 -34.96 -16.42
C ASN A 520 9.75 -35.94 -15.26
N GLU A 521 10.66 -36.88 -15.46
CA GLU A 521 10.99 -37.92 -14.48
C GLU A 521 12.17 -37.56 -13.59
N SER A 522 13.27 -37.07 -14.18
CA SER A 522 14.51 -36.75 -13.47
C SER A 522 14.74 -35.24 -13.40
N SER A 523 15.14 -34.73 -12.24
CA SER A 523 15.50 -33.32 -12.05
C SER A 523 16.84 -32.97 -12.71
N SER A 524 16.95 -31.75 -13.24
CA SER A 524 18.25 -31.13 -13.52
C SER A 524 18.99 -30.80 -12.22
N TYR A 525 20.30 -30.61 -12.29
CA TYR A 525 21.09 -30.24 -11.11
C TYR A 525 20.70 -28.83 -10.61
N VAL A 526 20.43 -27.89 -11.52
CA VAL A 526 19.91 -26.55 -11.18
C VAL A 526 18.58 -26.61 -10.42
N LYS A 527 17.65 -27.51 -10.81
CA LYS A 527 16.39 -27.69 -10.08
C LYS A 527 16.66 -28.12 -8.63
N SER A 528 17.52 -29.11 -8.43
CA SER A 528 17.88 -29.57 -7.09
C SER A 528 18.56 -28.49 -6.25
N THR A 529 19.40 -27.64 -6.85
CA THR A 529 20.01 -26.48 -6.16
C THR A 529 18.97 -25.47 -5.68
N LEU A 530 17.97 -25.17 -6.53
CA LEU A 530 16.88 -24.26 -6.17
C LEU A 530 16.01 -24.83 -5.06
N GLU A 531 15.62 -26.10 -5.16
CA GLU A 531 14.77 -26.76 -4.15
C GLU A 531 15.47 -26.82 -2.79
N LEU A 532 16.76 -27.16 -2.75
CA LEU A 532 17.54 -27.13 -1.51
C LEU A 532 17.63 -25.73 -0.90
N TRP A 533 17.83 -24.70 -1.74
CA TRP A 533 17.86 -23.32 -1.26
C TRP A 533 16.49 -22.87 -0.73
N TYR A 534 15.39 -23.21 -1.40
CA TYR A 534 14.06 -22.88 -0.89
C TYR A 534 13.82 -23.55 0.47
N ASP A 535 14.13 -24.84 0.57
CA ASP A 535 13.86 -25.61 1.78
C ASP A 535 14.58 -25.04 3.01
N ASN A 536 15.84 -24.66 2.84
CA ASN A 536 16.65 -24.10 3.92
C ASN A 536 16.21 -22.70 4.38
N ASN A 537 15.51 -21.93 3.54
CA ASN A 537 15.28 -20.50 3.77
C ASN A 537 13.81 -20.11 3.93
N PHE A 538 12.87 -20.92 3.42
CA PHE A 538 11.44 -20.63 3.48
C PHE A 538 10.61 -21.69 4.16
N SER A 539 10.94 -22.98 4.00
CA SER A 539 10.15 -24.04 4.64
C SER A 539 10.04 -23.81 6.13
N TYR A 540 8.84 -23.97 6.67
CA TYR A 540 8.58 -23.85 8.10
C TYR A 540 8.77 -22.41 8.65
N THR A 541 8.80 -21.40 7.78
CA THR A 541 8.77 -19.98 8.18
C THR A 541 7.39 -19.37 7.98
N SER A 542 7.11 -18.23 8.62
CA SER A 542 5.87 -17.48 8.37
C SER A 542 5.79 -16.94 6.94
N TYR A 543 6.94 -16.70 6.29
CA TYR A 543 7.02 -16.17 4.93
C TYR A 543 6.49 -17.14 3.88
N GLU A 544 6.56 -18.45 4.14
CA GLU A 544 6.05 -19.49 3.23
C GLU A 544 4.58 -19.26 2.87
N THR A 545 3.77 -18.75 3.83
CA THR A 545 2.34 -18.46 3.62
C THR A 545 2.06 -17.30 2.67
N LEU A 546 3.08 -16.49 2.38
CA LEU A 546 3.01 -15.37 1.44
C LEU A 546 3.47 -15.77 0.04
N ILE A 547 4.18 -16.89 -0.10
CA ILE A 547 4.63 -17.44 -1.38
C ILE A 547 3.48 -18.25 -2.00
N VAL A 548 3.28 -18.10 -3.31
CA VAL A 548 2.21 -18.76 -4.05
C VAL A 548 2.77 -19.67 -5.13
N ASP A 549 2.10 -20.80 -5.34
CA ASP A 549 2.36 -21.67 -6.47
C ASP A 549 2.01 -20.96 -7.77
N ASN A 550 3.03 -20.66 -8.57
CA ASN A 550 2.91 -19.99 -9.85
C ASN A 550 3.80 -20.67 -10.88
N LEU A 551 3.30 -20.81 -12.10
CA LEU A 551 3.92 -21.51 -13.20
C LEU A 551 5.34 -21.00 -13.54
N PHE A 552 6.28 -21.93 -13.73
CA PHE A 552 7.60 -21.70 -14.31
C PHE A 552 7.72 -22.43 -15.65
N CYS A 553 8.12 -21.72 -16.71
CA CYS A 553 8.00 -22.22 -18.07
C CYS A 553 9.33 -22.63 -18.71
N ASN A 554 9.57 -23.93 -18.92
CA ASN A 554 10.77 -24.38 -19.65
C ASN A 554 10.57 -24.38 -21.17
N ASP A 555 9.33 -24.48 -21.67
CA ASP A 555 8.96 -24.48 -23.10
C ASP A 555 9.93 -25.19 -24.08
N ARG A 556 9.96 -26.53 -24.05
CA ARG A 556 10.73 -27.35 -24.99
C ARG A 556 10.02 -27.59 -26.31
N ARG A 557 9.08 -26.72 -26.70
CA ARG A 557 8.61 -26.68 -28.09
C ARG A 557 9.77 -26.40 -29.02
N ILE A 558 9.78 -27.08 -30.17
CA ILE A 558 10.75 -26.78 -31.24
C ILE A 558 10.20 -25.64 -32.10
N GLU A 559 11.08 -24.87 -32.74
CA GLU A 559 10.64 -23.67 -33.48
C GLU A 559 9.62 -23.98 -34.59
N SER A 560 9.72 -25.15 -35.22
CA SER A 560 8.78 -25.58 -36.26
C SER A 560 7.35 -25.76 -35.76
N GLU A 561 7.13 -25.95 -34.45
CA GLU A 561 5.79 -26.04 -33.85
C GLU A 561 5.12 -24.68 -33.66
N ILE A 562 5.88 -23.59 -33.79
CA ILE A 562 5.37 -22.22 -33.61
C ILE A 562 5.61 -21.34 -34.83
N GLY A 563 5.76 -21.97 -36.00
CA GLY A 563 5.88 -21.31 -37.31
C GLY A 563 7.31 -21.07 -37.81
N GLY A 564 8.32 -21.56 -37.08
CA GLY A 564 9.72 -21.56 -37.54
C GLY A 564 10.01 -22.62 -38.60
N SER A 565 11.24 -22.62 -39.11
CA SER A 565 11.69 -23.59 -40.10
C SER A 565 11.78 -25.00 -39.53
N PRO A 566 11.68 -26.06 -40.37
CA PRO A 566 11.95 -27.43 -39.96
C PRO A 566 13.32 -27.54 -39.29
N THR A 567 13.37 -28.30 -38.19
CA THR A 567 14.57 -28.46 -37.36
C THR A 567 14.68 -29.90 -36.87
N GLY A 568 15.74 -30.23 -36.16
CA GLY A 568 15.96 -31.55 -35.58
C GLY A 568 14.82 -32.01 -34.66
N PRO A 569 14.76 -33.30 -34.34
CA PRO A 569 13.56 -33.91 -33.77
C PRO A 569 13.35 -33.65 -32.26
N GLY A 570 14.31 -33.01 -31.58
CA GLY A 570 14.22 -32.70 -30.15
C GLY A 570 14.28 -33.91 -29.21
N TYR A 571 14.95 -34.97 -29.63
CA TYR A 571 15.39 -36.08 -28.79
C TYR A 571 16.73 -36.61 -29.30
N GLY A 572 17.51 -37.23 -28.41
CA GLY A 572 18.81 -37.81 -28.72
C GLY A 572 19.83 -36.79 -29.21
N ASN A 573 20.94 -37.30 -29.74
CA ASN A 573 21.85 -36.57 -30.60
C ASN A 573 21.76 -37.19 -32.01
N THR A 574 21.12 -36.47 -32.92
CA THR A 574 20.86 -36.93 -34.30
C THR A 574 21.83 -36.35 -35.32
N GLY A 575 22.82 -35.56 -34.89
CA GLY A 575 23.71 -34.82 -35.79
C GLY A 575 23.02 -33.67 -36.53
N LEU A 576 21.82 -33.26 -36.09
CA LEU A 576 21.05 -32.14 -36.64
C LEU A 576 20.83 -31.08 -35.56
N ASN A 577 20.85 -29.80 -35.97
CA ASN A 577 20.43 -28.72 -35.08
C ASN A 577 18.93 -28.86 -34.79
N THR A 578 18.56 -28.96 -33.51
CA THR A 578 17.19 -28.73 -33.02
C THR A 578 17.12 -27.35 -32.39
N PHE A 579 16.36 -26.45 -32.99
CA PHE A 579 16.10 -25.11 -32.47
C PHE A 579 14.80 -25.08 -31.67
N TYR A 580 14.83 -24.44 -30.50
CA TYR A 580 13.67 -24.35 -29.62
C TYR A 580 12.86 -23.08 -29.83
N ALA A 581 11.61 -23.09 -29.38
CA ALA A 581 10.63 -22.04 -29.57
C ALA A 581 11.09 -20.67 -29.06
N ALA A 582 11.81 -20.63 -27.92
CA ALA A 582 12.39 -19.38 -27.41
C ALA A 582 13.38 -18.76 -28.40
N ARG A 583 14.17 -19.56 -29.12
CA ARG A 583 15.06 -19.03 -30.16
C ARG A 583 14.29 -18.31 -31.25
N TYR A 584 13.23 -18.93 -31.76
CA TYR A 584 12.42 -18.31 -32.80
C TYR A 584 11.78 -16.99 -32.33
N ARG A 585 11.25 -16.95 -31.10
CA ARG A 585 10.69 -15.74 -30.50
C ARG A 585 11.72 -14.62 -30.31
N LEU A 586 12.93 -14.95 -29.87
CA LEU A 586 13.91 -13.95 -29.41
C LEU A 586 14.96 -13.57 -30.46
N TYR A 587 15.28 -14.49 -31.36
CA TYR A 587 16.26 -14.28 -32.44
C TYR A 587 15.58 -13.93 -33.76
N THR A 588 14.61 -14.73 -34.20
CA THR A 588 14.02 -14.62 -35.54
C THR A 588 12.90 -13.59 -35.61
N ASN A 589 11.86 -13.73 -34.77
CA ASN A 589 10.64 -12.93 -34.88
C ASN A 589 10.59 -11.71 -33.96
N LYS A 590 11.40 -11.69 -32.89
CA LYS A 590 11.37 -10.63 -31.87
C LYS A 590 9.99 -10.46 -31.24
N THR A 591 9.34 -11.58 -30.92
CA THR A 591 8.01 -11.66 -30.32
C THR A 591 8.04 -12.56 -29.08
N PRO A 592 8.56 -12.07 -27.93
CA PRO A 592 8.58 -12.85 -26.70
C PRO A 592 7.16 -13.18 -26.22
N SER A 593 7.02 -14.22 -25.41
CA SER A 593 5.73 -14.68 -24.88
C SER A 593 5.80 -15.11 -23.42
N LEU A 594 4.77 -14.78 -22.64
CA LEU A 594 4.57 -15.25 -21.27
C LEU A 594 3.70 -16.53 -21.22
N GLN A 595 3.34 -17.09 -22.38
CA GLN A 595 2.49 -18.27 -22.49
C GLN A 595 3.31 -19.55 -22.52
N CYS A 596 2.93 -20.51 -21.69
CA CYS A 596 3.54 -21.83 -21.60
C CYS A 596 2.60 -22.95 -22.02
N VAL A 597 3.19 -24.07 -22.47
CA VAL A 597 2.46 -25.33 -22.69
C VAL A 597 2.45 -26.18 -21.42
N LYS A 598 1.33 -26.90 -21.20
CA LYS A 598 1.06 -27.60 -19.93
C LYS A 598 2.20 -28.53 -19.47
N ASN A 599 2.80 -29.33 -20.36
CA ASN A 599 3.86 -30.26 -19.96
C ASN A 599 5.08 -29.59 -19.32
N ASP A 600 5.41 -28.38 -19.79
CA ASP A 600 6.59 -27.61 -19.32
C ASP A 600 6.19 -26.42 -18.45
N SER A 601 4.95 -26.45 -17.94
CA SER A 601 4.39 -25.50 -16.99
C SER A 601 4.60 -26.03 -15.58
N PHE A 602 5.78 -25.82 -15.00
CA PHE A 602 6.13 -26.38 -13.70
C PHE A 602 5.44 -25.65 -12.55
N THR A 603 4.73 -26.41 -11.71
CA THR A 603 3.95 -25.98 -10.54
C THR A 603 3.95 -27.08 -9.47
N GLN A 604 3.58 -26.77 -8.23
CA GLN A 604 3.37 -27.80 -7.19
C GLN A 604 2.05 -28.56 -7.41
N ASN A 605 0.99 -27.86 -7.88
CA ASN A 605 -0.30 -28.46 -8.17
C ASN A 605 -0.52 -28.69 -9.68
N ASN A 606 -1.36 -29.66 -10.06
CA ASN A 606 -1.66 -29.97 -11.48
C ASN A 606 -2.87 -29.19 -12.04
N ASN A 607 -3.38 -28.17 -11.31
CA ASN A 607 -4.53 -27.38 -11.76
C ASN A 607 -4.11 -26.35 -12.80
N SER A 608 -3.01 -25.62 -12.53
CA SER A 608 -2.47 -24.59 -13.42
C SER A 608 -1.21 -24.99 -14.18
N GLY A 609 -0.62 -26.15 -13.87
CA GLY A 609 0.61 -26.64 -14.49
C GLY A 609 0.71 -28.15 -14.46
N ASN A 610 1.91 -28.70 -14.33
CA ASN A 610 2.19 -30.13 -14.39
C ASN A 610 2.27 -30.82 -13.01
N GLY A 611 2.38 -30.06 -11.91
CA GLY A 611 2.44 -30.63 -10.55
C GLY A 611 3.77 -31.31 -10.20
N ASN A 612 4.85 -31.03 -10.93
CA ASN A 612 6.14 -31.69 -10.76
C ASN A 612 7.11 -30.97 -9.80
N LEU A 613 6.72 -29.83 -9.21
CA LEU A 613 7.57 -29.12 -8.26
C LEU A 613 7.30 -29.56 -6.82
N THR A 614 8.36 -29.72 -6.04
CA THR A 614 8.26 -29.86 -4.59
C THR A 614 8.00 -28.50 -3.94
N TYR A 615 8.68 -27.45 -4.41
CA TYR A 615 8.57 -26.06 -3.93
C TYR A 615 8.25 -25.10 -5.07
N PRO A 616 7.56 -23.96 -4.81
CA PRO A 616 7.14 -23.01 -5.84
C PRO A 616 8.30 -22.07 -6.27
N ILE A 617 9.39 -22.66 -6.75
CA ILE A 617 10.63 -21.98 -7.12
C ILE A 617 11.11 -22.39 -8.52
N GLY A 618 11.73 -21.45 -9.23
CA GLY A 618 12.32 -21.68 -10.55
C GLY A 618 13.31 -20.60 -10.95
N LEU A 619 13.46 -20.39 -12.27
CA LEU A 619 14.28 -19.35 -12.87
C LEU A 619 13.45 -18.46 -13.82
N LEU A 620 14.01 -17.31 -14.19
CA LEU A 620 13.45 -16.47 -15.25
C LEU A 620 13.58 -17.15 -16.60
N THR A 621 12.58 -17.00 -17.44
CA THR A 621 12.67 -17.34 -18.86
C THR A 621 13.44 -16.28 -19.64
N ALA A 622 14.02 -16.68 -20.77
CA ALA A 622 14.63 -15.74 -21.71
C ALA A 622 13.59 -14.77 -22.30
N ASP A 623 12.32 -15.20 -22.42
CA ASP A 623 11.19 -14.34 -22.78
C ASP A 623 10.94 -13.26 -21.72
N GLU A 624 10.91 -13.60 -20.43
CA GLU A 624 10.80 -12.61 -19.33
C GLU A 624 11.97 -11.62 -19.34
N MET A 625 13.19 -12.07 -19.63
CA MET A 625 14.35 -11.17 -19.81
C MET A 625 14.17 -10.23 -21.01
N ALA A 626 13.57 -10.70 -22.10
CA ALA A 626 13.26 -9.86 -23.26
C ALA A 626 12.15 -8.84 -22.99
N PHE A 627 11.13 -9.22 -22.22
CA PHE A 627 10.12 -8.29 -21.70
C PHE A 627 10.76 -7.18 -20.86
N ALA A 628 11.74 -7.51 -20.02
CA ALA A 628 12.51 -6.55 -19.24
C ALA A 628 13.37 -5.59 -20.08
N GLY A 629 13.62 -5.89 -21.36
CA GLY A 629 14.40 -5.05 -22.27
C GLY A 629 15.80 -5.56 -22.62
N ILE A 630 16.08 -6.84 -22.36
CA ILE A 630 17.30 -7.51 -22.85
C ILE A 630 17.07 -8.01 -24.28
N VAL A 631 18.09 -7.93 -25.14
CA VAL A 631 18.02 -8.44 -26.51
C VAL A 631 19.14 -9.46 -26.76
N TYR A 632 18.83 -10.48 -27.57
CA TYR A 632 19.81 -11.46 -28.01
C TYR A 632 21.02 -10.80 -28.66
N ASN A 633 22.22 -11.12 -28.16
CA ASN A 633 23.50 -10.66 -28.69
C ASN A 633 23.68 -9.12 -28.73
N ILE A 634 22.98 -8.37 -27.87
CA ILE A 634 23.16 -6.92 -27.70
C ILE A 634 23.37 -6.62 -26.22
N ASN A 635 24.47 -5.93 -25.89
CA ASN A 635 24.80 -5.56 -24.52
C ASN A 635 23.82 -4.53 -23.96
N ASN A 636 23.39 -4.71 -22.71
CA ASN A 636 22.55 -3.76 -21.98
C ASN A 636 22.90 -3.71 -20.49
N THR A 637 23.94 -2.97 -20.14
CA THR A 637 24.41 -2.81 -18.76
C THR A 637 23.54 -1.87 -17.91
N SER A 638 22.57 -1.21 -18.54
CA SER A 638 21.66 -0.26 -17.87
C SER A 638 20.39 -0.93 -17.31
N ASN A 639 20.10 -2.15 -17.75
CA ASN A 639 18.88 -2.86 -17.40
C ASN A 639 18.87 -3.30 -15.93
N TYR A 640 17.69 -3.37 -15.30
CA TYR A 640 17.55 -3.80 -13.90
C TYR A 640 17.85 -5.28 -13.65
N LEU A 641 17.91 -6.12 -14.68
CA LEU A 641 18.32 -7.52 -14.58
C LEU A 641 19.84 -7.72 -14.75
N TYR A 642 20.57 -6.69 -15.17
CA TYR A 642 22.03 -6.77 -15.32
C TYR A 642 22.73 -6.80 -13.96
N THR A 643 23.63 -7.77 -13.77
CA THR A 643 24.35 -7.94 -12.50
C THR A 643 25.87 -8.05 -12.66
N ASN A 644 26.40 -7.83 -13.88
CA ASN A 644 27.79 -8.10 -14.23
C ASN A 644 28.22 -9.57 -13.94
N GLN A 645 27.27 -10.51 -13.92
CA GLN A 645 27.51 -11.94 -13.78
C GLN A 645 26.89 -12.71 -14.95
N ASN A 646 27.41 -13.91 -15.22
CA ASN A 646 26.75 -14.86 -16.12
C ASN A 646 25.77 -15.71 -15.29
N TYR A 647 24.49 -15.67 -15.61
CA TYR A 647 23.49 -16.47 -14.89
C TYR A 647 22.41 -17.05 -15.80
N TRP A 648 21.91 -18.22 -15.40
CA TRP A 648 21.00 -19.04 -16.20
C TRP A 648 19.61 -18.44 -16.36
N SER A 649 19.03 -18.69 -17.54
CA SER A 649 17.58 -18.66 -17.73
C SER A 649 17.01 -20.09 -17.79
N LEU A 650 15.70 -20.22 -17.66
CA LEU A 650 14.97 -21.48 -17.80
C LEU A 650 14.77 -21.94 -19.26
N SER A 651 15.13 -21.11 -20.25
CA SER A 651 14.72 -21.31 -21.64
C SER A 651 15.76 -22.06 -22.48
N PRO A 652 15.38 -23.17 -23.15
CA PRO A 652 16.19 -23.84 -24.15
C PRO A 652 16.50 -22.93 -25.34
N SER A 653 17.69 -23.10 -25.92
CA SER A 653 18.09 -22.41 -27.15
C SER A 653 18.21 -23.38 -28.32
N ILE A 654 19.08 -24.39 -28.18
CA ILE A 654 19.43 -25.31 -29.28
C ILE A 654 19.98 -26.64 -28.73
N MET A 655 19.68 -27.75 -29.40
CA MET A 655 20.54 -28.95 -29.41
C MET A 655 21.36 -28.90 -30.69
N SER A 656 22.67 -28.65 -30.60
CA SER A 656 23.49 -28.44 -31.80
C SER A 656 23.83 -29.75 -32.50
N GLU A 657 24.08 -29.67 -33.81
CA GLU A 657 24.60 -30.77 -34.62
C GLU A 657 25.91 -31.35 -34.08
N ALA A 658 26.71 -30.53 -33.39
CA ALA A 658 27.95 -30.94 -32.74
C ALA A 658 27.71 -31.71 -31.41
N GLY A 659 26.46 -31.93 -31.02
CA GLY A 659 26.12 -32.71 -29.83
C GLY A 659 26.03 -31.90 -28.54
N TYR A 660 25.70 -30.61 -28.58
CA TYR A 660 25.60 -29.78 -27.38
C TYR A 660 24.17 -29.28 -27.15
N ALA A 661 23.54 -29.72 -26.06
CA ALA A 661 22.32 -29.13 -25.53
C ALA A 661 22.66 -27.78 -24.87
N ARG A 662 21.97 -26.71 -25.26
CA ARG A 662 22.26 -25.34 -24.81
C ARG A 662 21.00 -24.62 -24.34
N LEU A 663 21.13 -23.90 -23.23
CA LEU A 663 20.13 -22.96 -22.72
C LEU A 663 20.60 -21.52 -22.89
N TYR A 664 19.64 -20.60 -22.79
CA TYR A 664 19.90 -19.19 -22.69
C TYR A 664 20.42 -18.79 -21.30
N TYR A 665 21.30 -17.79 -21.26
CA TYR A 665 21.79 -17.15 -20.06
C TYR A 665 21.93 -15.64 -20.30
N LEU A 666 21.87 -14.83 -19.23
CA LEU A 666 22.24 -13.42 -19.31
C LEU A 666 23.75 -13.30 -19.05
N SER A 667 24.47 -12.65 -19.96
CA SER A 667 25.90 -12.48 -19.83
C SER A 667 26.28 -11.35 -18.86
N ASN A 668 27.54 -11.35 -18.43
CA ASN A 668 28.13 -10.24 -17.68
C ASN A 668 28.30 -8.94 -18.49
N GLN A 669 27.85 -8.89 -19.76
CA GLN A 669 27.69 -7.65 -20.53
C GLN A 669 26.21 -7.23 -20.69
N GLY A 670 25.28 -7.98 -20.08
CA GLY A 670 23.84 -7.74 -20.20
C GLY A 670 23.26 -8.15 -21.55
N ALA A 671 23.90 -9.08 -22.26
CA ALA A 671 23.38 -9.66 -23.49
C ALA A 671 22.79 -11.04 -23.23
N LEU A 672 21.68 -11.36 -23.89
CA LEU A 672 21.14 -12.72 -23.87
C LEU A 672 21.92 -13.59 -24.86
N LEU A 673 22.56 -14.65 -24.36
CA LEU A 673 23.41 -15.58 -25.12
C LEU A 673 23.04 -17.03 -24.78
N ASN A 674 23.66 -18.01 -25.43
CA ASN A 674 23.44 -19.42 -25.13
C ASN A 674 24.76 -20.15 -24.89
N VAL A 675 24.75 -21.13 -23.99
CA VAL A 675 25.92 -21.98 -23.69
C VAL A 675 25.46 -23.41 -23.36
N SER A 676 26.41 -24.34 -23.39
CA SER A 676 26.17 -25.75 -23.11
C SER A 676 25.73 -25.99 -21.66
N VAL A 677 24.81 -26.94 -21.47
CA VAL A 677 24.16 -27.28 -20.18
C VAL A 677 25.12 -27.72 -19.08
N ASP A 678 26.34 -28.14 -19.43
CA ASP A 678 27.43 -28.55 -18.54
C ASP A 678 28.30 -27.40 -18.03
N THR A 679 28.04 -26.17 -18.49
CA THR A 679 28.72 -24.97 -17.99
C THR A 679 28.19 -24.56 -16.62
N GLN A 680 29.05 -24.09 -15.73
CA GLN A 680 28.64 -23.58 -14.42
C GLN A 680 28.40 -22.07 -14.49
N TYR A 681 27.15 -21.63 -14.33
CA TYR A 681 26.77 -20.22 -14.23
C TYR A 681 25.86 -19.98 -13.03
N GLY A 682 25.70 -18.69 -12.70
CA GLY A 682 24.90 -18.25 -11.57
C GLY A 682 23.46 -18.74 -11.62
N VAL A 683 22.95 -19.12 -10.46
CA VAL A 683 21.56 -19.49 -10.21
C VAL A 683 20.91 -18.34 -9.46
N ARG A 684 19.83 -17.78 -10.04
CA ARG A 684 19.03 -16.71 -9.42
C ARG A 684 17.61 -17.20 -9.16
N PRO A 685 17.27 -17.55 -7.91
CA PRO A 685 15.93 -17.96 -7.53
C PRO A 685 14.85 -17.01 -8.02
N VAL A 686 13.75 -17.59 -8.49
CA VAL A 686 12.52 -16.87 -8.79
C VAL A 686 11.38 -17.49 -8.01
N ILE A 687 10.63 -16.65 -7.30
CA ILE A 687 9.42 -17.03 -6.58
C ILE A 687 8.27 -16.11 -7.01
N SER A 688 7.06 -16.42 -6.56
CA SER A 688 5.94 -15.48 -6.61
C SER A 688 5.34 -15.34 -5.22
N ILE A 689 5.06 -14.10 -4.83
CA ILE A 689 4.34 -13.81 -3.58
C ILE A 689 2.93 -13.32 -3.88
N ARG A 690 2.06 -13.38 -2.89
CA ARG A 690 0.73 -12.76 -2.94
C ARG A 690 0.82 -11.27 -3.29
N GLY A 691 -0.11 -10.79 -4.11
CA GLY A 691 -0.16 -9.36 -4.46
C GLY A 691 -0.81 -8.49 -3.39
N ASP A 692 -1.61 -9.09 -2.52
CA ASP A 692 -2.33 -8.43 -1.44
C ASP A 692 -1.49 -8.29 -0.15
N VAL A 693 -0.16 -8.40 -0.25
CA VAL A 693 0.76 -8.21 0.88
C VAL A 693 0.86 -6.74 1.28
N ARG A 694 1.08 -6.53 2.58
CA ARG A 694 1.36 -5.23 3.18
C ARG A 694 2.82 -4.88 2.99
N PHE A 695 3.10 -3.59 2.89
CA PHE A 695 4.45 -3.12 2.64
C PHE A 695 4.68 -1.70 3.17
N THR A 696 5.95 -1.32 3.29
CA THR A 696 6.40 0.08 3.38
C THR A 696 7.35 0.41 2.22
N GLY A 697 7.70 1.68 2.05
CA GLY A 697 8.65 2.14 1.03
C GLY A 697 8.04 2.42 -0.35
N THR A 698 8.88 2.87 -1.27
CA THR A 698 8.47 3.39 -2.60
C THR A 698 8.98 2.58 -3.78
N GLY A 699 9.74 1.51 -3.54
CA GLY A 699 10.31 0.64 -4.58
C GLY A 699 11.57 1.17 -5.24
N THR A 700 12.12 2.30 -4.76
CA THR A 700 13.38 2.87 -5.27
C THR A 700 14.60 2.10 -4.74
N LEU A 701 15.79 2.40 -5.25
CA LEU A 701 17.03 1.73 -4.82
C LEU A 701 17.36 1.97 -3.33
N THR A 702 17.05 3.16 -2.82
CA THR A 702 17.33 3.57 -1.43
C THR A 702 16.11 3.45 -0.51
N ASP A 703 14.93 3.23 -1.08
CA ASP A 703 13.68 3.03 -0.35
C ASP A 703 12.85 1.93 -1.05
N PRO A 704 13.33 0.67 -0.99
CA PRO A 704 12.67 -0.48 -1.61
C PRO A 704 11.33 -0.77 -0.92
N TYR A 705 10.44 -1.48 -1.61
CA TYR A 705 9.25 -2.00 -0.95
C TYR A 705 9.64 -3.04 0.08
N ARG A 706 9.26 -2.88 1.34
CA ARG A 706 9.55 -3.84 2.41
C ARG A 706 8.26 -4.54 2.81
N VAL A 707 8.16 -5.84 2.53
CA VAL A 707 6.99 -6.65 2.87
C VAL A 707 6.92 -6.85 4.39
N LEU A 708 5.73 -6.65 4.98
CA LEU A 708 5.48 -6.71 6.43
C LEU A 708 4.98 -8.06 6.91
#